data_AF-A0AA41W5N6-F1
#
_entry.id   AF-A0AA41W5N6-F1
#
_cell.length_a   1.000
_cell.length_b   1.000
_cell.length_c   1.000
_cell.angle_alpha   90.00
_cell.angle_beta   90.00
_cell.angle_gamma   90.00
#
_symmetry.space_group_name_H-M   'P 1'
#
loop_
_entity.id
_entity.type
_entity.pdbx_description
1 polymer ?
#
loop_
_entity_poly.entity_id
_entity_poly.type
_entity_poly.pdbx_seq_one_letter_code
_entity_poly.pdbx_strand_id
1 'polypeptide(L)'
;MSHSLTQLLIAAGVTSALLGCESEQANIDSAAEQLRWTAEVVSNHPAKSEANCVELGAEWGSCYTAKFTLLNQGEAITHTDWQLYFHSVRRIVRFDSEVLDIEHLTGDLYRLTPNQNWQGIGQGEQLELPFVGEFWQLFNFDFMPRAFLVSEGTEPRVIANTKTNDVSEFTLPLVLENASRSSTDANIQMNASTRYVANERASFEQSERVQSGIIPKPKSQVLFAGVRDLSSGIQWNIPDLAQSNIDALTRRLRQTGIQLSSSGVKVVGEIVQDLTSQEGYKLTVSADKIMIQAASEIGLFYGAQSFISAVKSAEPKIQFMTVQDAPRFSTRAMHTDIARNFQSLETFKKLITQMAAYKLNTLHIGLTNDEGWRIEIPSLPELTHVGAKRCFDLSEATCLLPQLGSGPTSDNSGSGYFSQQQYIELLEHAHANFVNVIPEINMPAHARAAVVSMEARYQQQMARGNTQAAMRYRLLDPADTSHVTTVQFYDKTSFINPCLASSMQFVGTVMADLVAMHKTAGQPLKTWHYGGDEAKNIHLSNGYQDLDGDGEVGKIDLAKEDTPFGRSPACQKLVEKGIVSEVSELPTYFAIEVSKLAHQQGVTTFQAWQDGLKYADSADQFATQNVRVNLWEMVYAGAADTLPEWNAKGFGVVLTSPDFLYFDMPNEVHPNEPGYYWATRYSDAFKVFSYTPSNLAQSAELNTDRDGRSFSATTPAGVNQPAGMSGSFWSETIRTPELFDYMIFPRLLALAERSWHQPEWELTPVIGQNFFKGETRRTPLHVLHDDWQRFANLIGQKELARMDRAGIDYRLPVPGAIWESGQVQSNVAFPGLAIEKALQLDGTVELVTKNSDGTRQSRLTVLKSLMTQ
;
A
#
# COMPACT_ATOMS: atom_id res chain seq x y z
N MET A 1 -12.05 69.24 -19.75
CA MET A 1 -11.26 68.73 -18.60
C MET A 1 -11.95 67.52 -17.94
N SER A 2 -12.35 66.49 -18.70
CA SER A 2 -13.12 65.35 -18.18
C SER A 2 -12.61 63.98 -18.67
N HIS A 3 -11.40 63.91 -19.24
CA HIS A 3 -10.78 62.66 -19.71
C HIS A 3 -9.46 62.32 -19.01
N SER A 4 -8.99 63.15 -18.07
CA SER A 4 -7.71 62.96 -17.36
C SER A 4 -7.84 62.43 -15.93
N LEU A 5 -9.05 62.39 -15.33
CA LEU A 5 -9.24 61.85 -13.98
C LEU A 5 -9.51 60.34 -13.96
N THR A 6 -10.10 59.78 -15.02
CA THR A 6 -10.48 58.36 -15.06
C THR A 6 -9.27 57.43 -15.24
N GLN A 7 -8.21 57.86 -15.92
CA GLN A 7 -6.97 57.07 -16.06
C GLN A 7 -6.07 57.12 -14.81
N LEU A 8 -6.11 58.21 -14.02
CA LEU A 8 -5.35 58.30 -12.77
C LEU A 8 -5.99 57.45 -11.64
N LEU A 9 -7.33 57.33 -11.62
CA LEU A 9 -8.05 56.49 -10.66
C LEU A 9 -7.85 54.98 -10.92
N ILE A 10 -7.73 54.58 -12.20
CA ILE A 10 -7.44 53.18 -12.57
C ILE A 10 -5.97 52.84 -12.25
N ALA A 11 -5.02 53.74 -12.52
CA ALA A 11 -3.62 53.51 -12.17
C ALA A 11 -3.38 53.48 -10.64
N ALA A 12 -4.02 54.39 -9.89
CA ALA A 12 -3.92 54.42 -8.42
C ALA A 12 -4.58 53.18 -7.77
N GLY A 13 -5.74 52.74 -8.27
CA GLY A 13 -6.44 51.54 -7.80
C GLY A 13 -5.68 50.24 -8.06
N VAL A 14 -4.98 50.14 -9.20
CA VAL A 14 -4.13 48.98 -9.54
C VAL A 14 -2.85 48.97 -8.69
N THR A 15 -2.23 50.12 -8.41
CA THR A 15 -1.07 50.19 -7.50
C THR A 15 -1.43 49.90 -6.03
N SER A 16 -2.61 50.31 -5.54
CA SER A 16 -3.04 50.00 -4.17
C SER A 16 -3.41 48.53 -3.98
N ALA A 17 -3.99 47.89 -5.01
CA ALA A 17 -4.30 46.46 -4.98
C ALA A 17 -3.01 45.60 -5.00
N LEU A 18 -2.01 45.99 -5.80
CA LEU A 18 -0.70 45.33 -5.84
C LEU A 18 0.06 45.48 -4.51
N LEU A 19 0.06 46.67 -3.90
CA LEU A 19 0.70 46.91 -2.60
C LEU A 19 -0.01 46.17 -1.45
N GLY A 20 -1.35 46.06 -1.49
CA GLY A 20 -2.13 45.28 -0.53
C GLY A 20 -1.78 43.79 -0.58
N CYS A 21 -1.76 43.21 -1.79
CA CYS A 21 -1.42 41.80 -2.01
C CYS A 21 0.02 41.47 -1.60
N GLU A 22 0.99 42.36 -1.84
CA GLU A 22 2.38 42.19 -1.36
C GLU A 22 2.48 42.19 0.17
N SER A 23 1.72 43.08 0.84
CA SER A 23 1.71 43.13 2.31
C SER A 23 1.04 41.91 2.94
N GLU A 24 0.01 41.37 2.29
CA GLU A 24 -0.71 40.20 2.76
C GLU A 24 0.07 38.90 2.55
N GLN A 25 0.76 38.79 1.40
CA GLN A 25 1.71 37.70 1.18
C GLN A 25 2.82 37.71 2.23
N ALA A 26 3.36 38.88 2.58
CA ALA A 26 4.38 38.98 3.61
C ALA A 26 3.86 38.53 4.98
N ASN A 27 2.59 38.79 5.31
CA ASN A 27 1.97 38.31 6.54
C ASN A 27 1.84 36.78 6.56
N ILE A 28 1.38 36.17 5.47
CA ILE A 28 1.27 34.71 5.36
C ILE A 28 2.66 34.04 5.40
N ASP A 29 3.65 34.60 4.69
CA ASP A 29 5.03 34.12 4.70
C ASP A 29 5.62 34.16 6.12
N SER A 30 5.43 35.29 6.82
CA SER A 30 5.88 35.47 8.20
C SER A 30 5.17 34.51 9.16
N ALA A 31 3.85 34.38 9.08
CA ALA A 31 3.07 33.51 9.95
C ALA A 31 3.44 32.03 9.76
N ALA A 32 3.62 31.58 8.52
CA ALA A 32 3.99 30.18 8.23
C ALA A 32 5.39 29.82 8.74
N GLU A 33 6.32 30.77 8.78
CA GLU A 33 7.67 30.56 9.33
C GLU A 33 7.69 30.61 10.86
N GLN A 34 6.86 31.45 11.48
CA GLN A 34 6.86 31.72 12.92
C GLN A 34 5.94 30.80 13.73
N LEU A 35 4.88 30.25 13.11
CA LEU A 35 3.99 29.30 13.76
C LEU A 35 4.61 27.91 13.85
N ARG A 36 4.45 27.28 15.00
CA ARG A 36 4.75 25.86 15.21
C ARG A 36 3.43 25.12 15.43
N TRP A 37 3.17 24.12 14.60
CA TRP A 37 2.03 23.22 14.70
C TRP A 37 2.45 21.91 15.37
N THR A 38 1.78 21.55 16.47
CA THR A 38 2.02 20.28 17.17
C THR A 38 0.70 19.54 17.36
N ALA A 39 0.67 18.25 17.05
CA ALA A 39 -0.44 17.36 17.31
C ALA A 39 -0.16 16.44 18.50
N GLU A 40 -1.18 16.20 19.32
CA GLU A 40 -1.09 15.30 20.48
C GLU A 40 -2.37 14.48 20.60
N VAL A 41 -2.24 13.16 20.75
CA VAL A 41 -3.35 12.33 21.22
C VAL A 41 -3.42 12.43 22.74
N VAL A 42 -4.53 12.98 23.24
CA VAL A 42 -4.79 13.12 24.68
C VAL A 42 -5.25 11.77 25.24
N SER A 43 -6.24 11.13 24.61
CA SER A 43 -6.69 9.79 24.98
C SER A 43 -7.29 9.06 23.79
N ASN A 44 -6.86 7.80 23.58
CA ASN A 44 -7.56 6.88 22.66
C ASN A 44 -8.77 6.19 23.31
N HIS A 45 -9.02 6.42 24.61
CA HIS A 45 -10.11 5.85 25.39
C HIS A 45 -10.78 6.93 26.25
N PRO A 46 -11.33 8.01 25.65
CA PRO A 46 -11.93 9.09 26.43
C PRO A 46 -13.12 8.59 27.24
N ALA A 47 -13.32 9.16 28.43
CA ALA A 47 -14.51 8.86 29.22
C ALA A 47 -15.77 9.40 28.53
N LYS A 48 -16.94 8.77 28.73
CA LYS A 48 -18.22 9.24 28.15
C LYS A 48 -18.56 10.69 28.52
N SER A 49 -18.11 11.15 29.69
CA SER A 49 -18.24 12.54 30.14
C SER A 49 -17.36 13.54 29.38
N GLU A 50 -16.26 13.05 28.78
CA GLU A 50 -15.33 13.85 27.98
C GLU A 50 -15.73 13.83 26.49
N ALA A 51 -16.02 12.64 25.97
CA ALA A 51 -16.48 12.41 24.61
C ALA A 51 -17.56 11.32 24.60
N ASN A 52 -18.80 11.71 24.37
CA ASN A 52 -19.90 10.77 24.16
C ASN A 52 -19.91 10.34 22.69
N CYS A 53 -18.99 9.45 22.32
CA CYS A 53 -18.72 9.07 20.91
C CYS A 53 -19.98 8.65 20.13
N VAL A 54 -20.93 7.97 20.80
CA VAL A 54 -22.23 7.57 20.23
C VAL A 54 -23.04 8.79 19.79
N GLU A 55 -23.22 9.77 20.67
CA GLU A 55 -24.00 10.99 20.38
C GLU A 55 -23.27 11.93 19.41
N LEU A 56 -21.94 11.79 19.30
CA LEU A 56 -21.13 12.51 18.30
C LEU A 56 -21.18 11.87 16.91
N GLY A 57 -21.88 10.77 16.72
CA GLY A 57 -21.98 10.12 15.41
C GLY A 57 -20.68 9.45 14.97
N ALA A 58 -19.87 8.95 15.91
CA ALA A 58 -18.66 8.18 15.62
C ALA A 58 -18.98 6.70 15.39
N GLU A 59 -18.45 6.10 14.32
CA GLU A 59 -18.69 4.71 13.94
C GLU A 59 -18.36 3.76 15.11
N TRP A 60 -19.25 2.80 15.36
CA TRP A 60 -19.16 1.85 16.48
C TRP A 60 -19.04 2.51 17.87
N GLY A 61 -19.48 3.77 18.00
CA GLY A 61 -19.34 4.53 19.24
C GLY A 61 -17.86 4.68 19.66
N SER A 62 -16.92 4.67 18.71
CA SER A 62 -15.48 4.69 18.96
C SER A 62 -14.87 6.02 18.54
N CYS A 63 -14.23 6.72 19.48
CA CYS A 63 -13.58 8.00 19.22
C CYS A 63 -12.37 8.22 20.13
N TYR A 64 -11.49 9.15 19.76
CA TYR A 64 -10.34 9.58 20.54
C TYR A 64 -10.38 11.09 20.77
N THR A 65 -9.77 11.56 21.86
CA THR A 65 -9.52 12.99 22.11
C THR A 65 -8.09 13.34 21.76
N ALA A 66 -7.92 14.47 21.09
CA ALA A 66 -6.64 15.00 20.69
C ALA A 66 -6.67 16.52 20.73
N LYS A 67 -5.50 17.14 20.56
CA LYS A 67 -5.41 18.58 20.37
C LYS A 67 -4.34 18.93 19.36
N PHE A 68 -4.58 20.03 18.66
CA PHE A 68 -3.51 20.76 17.99
C PHE A 68 -3.08 21.94 18.86
N THR A 69 -1.79 22.25 18.85
CA THR A 69 -1.23 23.44 19.49
C THR A 69 -0.55 24.29 18.43
N LEU A 70 -0.99 25.55 18.32
CA LEU A 70 -0.36 26.58 17.53
C LEU A 70 0.45 27.50 18.45
N LEU A 71 1.77 27.35 18.44
CA LEU A 71 2.68 28.24 19.16
C LEU A 71 3.18 29.33 18.20
N ASN A 72 2.98 30.59 18.54
CA ASN A 72 3.56 31.71 17.79
C ASN A 72 4.94 32.07 18.36
N GLN A 73 6.00 31.90 17.56
CA GLN A 73 7.37 32.23 17.97
C GLN A 73 7.83 33.63 17.52
N GLY A 74 7.00 34.36 16.78
CA GLY A 74 7.33 35.64 16.17
C GLY A 74 6.37 36.77 16.56
N GLU A 75 6.09 37.67 15.63
CA GLU A 75 5.23 38.84 15.88
C GLU A 75 3.77 38.42 16.06
N ALA A 76 2.98 39.22 16.78
CA ALA A 76 1.59 38.90 17.06
C ALA A 76 0.76 38.77 15.77
N ILE A 77 0.08 37.64 15.59
CA ILE A 77 -0.78 37.38 14.44
C ILE A 77 -2.19 37.83 14.81
N THR A 78 -2.59 39.02 14.40
CA THR A 78 -3.89 39.63 14.78
C THR A 78 -4.88 39.75 13.61
N HIS A 79 -4.41 39.52 12.39
CA HIS A 79 -5.24 39.55 11.19
C HIS A 79 -6.26 38.38 11.18
N THR A 80 -7.41 38.60 10.57
CA THR A 80 -8.50 37.60 10.44
C THR A 80 -8.57 36.98 9.04
N ASP A 81 -7.90 37.59 8.06
CA ASP A 81 -7.90 37.13 6.67
C ASP A 81 -6.81 36.07 6.49
N TRP A 82 -7.07 34.89 7.04
CA TRP A 82 -6.26 33.72 6.79
C TRP A 82 -7.10 32.46 7.01
N GLN A 83 -6.73 31.40 6.31
CA GLN A 83 -7.30 30.06 6.43
C GLN A 83 -6.15 29.08 6.63
N LEU A 84 -6.31 28.13 7.54
CA LEU A 84 -5.36 27.06 7.76
C LEU A 84 -5.95 25.74 7.26
N TYR A 85 -5.23 25.09 6.37
CA TYR A 85 -5.60 23.79 5.83
C TYR A 85 -4.71 22.71 6.42
N PHE A 86 -5.31 21.59 6.78
CA PHE A 86 -4.62 20.42 7.32
C PHE A 86 -5.32 19.13 6.93
N HIS A 87 -4.62 18.02 7.13
CA HIS A 87 -5.07 16.70 6.71
C HIS A 87 -5.34 15.80 7.91
N SER A 88 -6.44 15.06 7.90
CA SER A 88 -6.77 14.05 8.89
C SER A 88 -7.41 12.85 8.22
N VAL A 89 -6.77 11.68 8.37
CA VAL A 89 -7.30 10.38 7.92
C VAL A 89 -8.41 9.83 8.82
N ARG A 90 -8.83 10.62 9.81
CA ARG A 90 -9.95 10.36 10.72
C ARG A 90 -10.93 11.52 10.62
N ARG A 91 -12.23 11.24 10.65
CA ARG A 91 -13.22 12.31 10.74
C ARG A 91 -13.11 13.02 12.08
N ILE A 92 -13.14 14.35 12.06
CA ILE A 92 -13.29 15.16 13.27
C ILE A 92 -14.78 15.35 13.54
N VAL A 93 -15.28 14.73 14.60
CA VAL A 93 -16.71 14.73 14.97
C VAL A 93 -17.06 15.82 15.99
N ARG A 94 -16.06 16.39 16.66
CA ARG A 94 -16.18 17.59 17.50
C ARG A 94 -14.90 18.40 17.45
N PHE A 95 -15.01 19.72 17.37
CA PHE A 95 -13.88 20.63 17.44
C PHE A 95 -14.22 21.74 18.45
N ASP A 96 -13.39 21.87 19.48
CA ASP A 96 -13.69 22.68 20.66
C ASP A 96 -12.86 23.97 20.60
N SER A 97 -13.33 24.98 19.83
CA SER A 97 -12.68 26.29 19.75
C SER A 97 -13.70 27.43 19.81
N GLU A 98 -13.39 28.47 20.57
CA GLU A 98 -14.21 29.69 20.62
C GLU A 98 -13.83 30.71 19.54
N VAL A 99 -12.63 30.58 18.96
CA VAL A 99 -12.01 31.60 18.10
C VAL A 99 -11.78 31.14 16.65
N LEU A 100 -11.82 29.83 16.37
CA LEU A 100 -11.70 29.25 15.04
C LEU A 100 -12.89 28.35 14.73
N ASP A 101 -13.40 28.44 13.50
CA ASP A 101 -14.38 27.49 12.97
C ASP A 101 -13.65 26.42 12.14
N ILE A 102 -14.18 25.19 12.13
CA ILE A 102 -13.67 24.06 11.33
C ILE A 102 -14.66 23.66 10.24
N GLU A 103 -14.13 23.25 9.09
CA GLU A 103 -14.91 22.68 7.98
C GLU A 103 -14.16 21.48 7.39
N HIS A 104 -14.89 20.38 7.16
CA HIS A 104 -14.43 19.28 6.31
C HIS A 104 -14.79 19.58 4.87
N LEU A 105 -13.81 19.54 3.97
CA LEU A 105 -14.05 19.83 2.55
C LEU A 105 -14.39 18.57 1.78
N THR A 106 -13.44 17.64 1.69
CA THR A 106 -13.60 16.33 1.05
C THR A 106 -12.36 15.49 1.31
N GLY A 107 -12.49 14.17 1.32
CA GLY A 107 -11.36 13.29 1.58
C GLY A 107 -10.82 13.49 2.99
N ASP A 108 -9.51 13.71 3.10
CA ASP A 108 -8.84 13.99 4.37
C ASP A 108 -8.67 15.49 4.70
N LEU A 109 -9.15 16.39 3.83
CA LEU A 109 -8.83 17.82 3.90
C LEU A 109 -9.81 18.62 4.77
N TYR A 110 -9.24 19.34 5.74
CA TYR A 110 -9.96 20.23 6.65
C TYR A 110 -9.46 21.67 6.53
N ARG A 111 -10.33 22.63 6.85
CA ARG A 111 -10.05 24.06 6.90
C ARG A 111 -10.41 24.63 8.28
N LEU A 112 -9.52 25.45 8.84
CA LEU A 112 -9.77 26.32 9.99
C LEU A 112 -9.81 27.78 9.55
N THR A 113 -10.77 28.56 10.07
CA THR A 113 -10.91 29.99 9.77
C THR A 113 -11.16 30.80 11.07
N PRO A 114 -10.54 31.98 11.25
CA PRO A 114 -10.90 32.90 12.32
C PRO A 114 -12.39 33.28 12.32
N ASN A 115 -13.03 33.17 13.47
CA ASN A 115 -14.40 33.63 13.66
C ASN A 115 -14.44 35.03 14.32
N GLN A 116 -15.64 35.53 14.60
CA GLN A 116 -15.86 36.87 15.18
C GLN A 116 -15.20 37.10 16.56
N ASN A 117 -14.81 36.04 17.27
CA ASN A 117 -14.16 36.14 18.58
C ASN A 117 -12.63 36.17 18.48
N TRP A 118 -12.05 36.01 17.29
CA TRP A 118 -10.59 36.02 17.09
C TRP A 118 -9.95 37.31 17.63
N GLN A 119 -9.00 37.15 18.56
CA GLN A 119 -8.20 38.26 19.13
C GLN A 119 -6.72 38.23 18.70
N GLY A 120 -6.34 37.22 17.93
CA GLY A 120 -4.95 36.96 17.56
C GLY A 120 -4.20 36.00 18.49
N ILE A 121 -2.98 35.63 18.09
CA ILE A 121 -2.02 34.90 18.93
C ILE A 121 -0.80 35.80 19.13
N GLY A 122 -0.57 36.23 20.37
CA GLY A 122 0.57 37.07 20.74
C GLY A 122 1.91 36.34 20.61
N GLN A 123 3.00 37.10 20.70
CA GLN A 123 4.35 36.54 20.67
C GLN A 123 4.58 35.59 21.87
N GLY A 124 4.97 34.35 21.58
CA GLY A 124 5.19 33.31 22.59
C GLY A 124 3.90 32.67 23.12
N GLU A 125 2.72 33.14 22.68
CA GLU A 125 1.44 32.57 23.07
C GLU A 125 1.15 31.27 22.31
N GLN A 126 0.33 30.44 22.94
CA GLN A 126 -0.12 29.17 22.38
C GLN A 126 -1.64 29.17 22.32
N LEU A 127 -2.16 28.75 21.16
CA LEU A 127 -3.57 28.43 21.00
C LEU A 127 -3.72 26.91 20.98
N GLU A 128 -4.42 26.38 21.98
CA GLU A 128 -4.81 24.97 22.02
C GLU A 128 -6.15 24.79 21.31
N LEU A 129 -6.21 23.76 20.46
CA LEU A 129 -7.37 23.42 19.64
C LEU A 129 -7.75 21.96 19.91
N PRO A 130 -8.48 21.68 21.01
CA PRO A 130 -8.96 20.34 21.32
C PRO A 130 -10.01 19.87 20.31
N PHE A 131 -10.01 18.57 20.04
CA PHE A 131 -10.99 17.95 19.16
C PHE A 131 -11.24 16.48 19.52
N VAL A 132 -12.34 15.94 19.01
CA VAL A 132 -12.68 14.53 19.06
C VAL A 132 -12.65 13.98 17.63
N GLY A 133 -11.80 13.00 17.40
CA GLY A 133 -11.74 12.28 16.13
C GLY A 133 -12.37 10.89 16.22
N GLU A 134 -12.88 10.40 15.11
CA GLU A 134 -13.47 9.06 15.00
C GLU A 134 -12.39 7.96 15.09
N PHE A 135 -12.76 6.81 15.68
CA PHE A 135 -11.89 5.67 15.99
C PHE A 135 -10.80 5.96 17.01
N TRP A 136 -9.53 5.91 16.56
CA TRP A 136 -8.32 5.92 17.36
C TRP A 136 -7.12 6.27 16.47
N GLN A 137 -6.05 6.79 17.08
CA GLN A 137 -4.75 7.01 16.46
C GLN A 137 -3.65 6.32 17.25
N LEU A 138 -3.17 5.17 16.74
CA LEU A 138 -2.30 4.25 17.49
C LEU A 138 -0.84 4.34 17.04
N PHE A 139 -0.57 5.05 15.94
CA PHE A 139 0.76 5.29 15.42
C PHE A 139 0.92 6.77 15.09
N ASN A 140 2.12 7.31 15.29
CA ASN A 140 2.39 8.73 15.00
C ASN A 140 2.21 9.07 13.51
N PHE A 141 2.21 8.06 12.64
CA PHE A 141 1.94 8.19 11.20
C PHE A 141 0.46 8.42 10.84
N ASP A 142 -0.47 8.33 11.79
CA ASP A 142 -1.87 8.76 11.56
C ASP A 142 -1.96 10.29 11.35
N PHE A 143 -1.02 11.06 11.92
CA PHE A 143 -0.96 12.50 11.70
C PHE A 143 -0.24 12.82 10.39
N MET A 144 -0.86 13.70 9.61
CA MET A 144 -0.35 14.07 8.30
C MET A 144 0.49 15.37 8.35
N PRO A 145 1.60 15.44 7.60
CA PRO A 145 2.45 16.62 7.55
C PRO A 145 1.85 17.72 6.65
N ARG A 146 2.59 18.82 6.52
CA ARG A 146 2.38 19.91 5.56
C ARG A 146 1.07 20.68 5.73
N ALA A 147 0.66 20.97 6.96
CA ALA A 147 -0.38 21.97 7.21
C ALA A 147 0.04 23.33 6.62
N PHE A 148 -0.89 24.08 6.03
CA PHE A 148 -0.54 25.30 5.29
C PHE A 148 -1.55 26.43 5.48
N LEU A 149 -1.06 27.67 5.35
CA LEU A 149 -1.82 28.90 5.45
C LEU A 149 -2.10 29.49 4.06
N VAL A 150 -3.26 30.12 3.92
CA VAL A 150 -3.69 30.84 2.72
C VAL A 150 -4.47 32.08 3.14
N SER A 151 -4.27 33.21 2.46
CA SER A 151 -5.24 34.31 2.41
C SER A 151 -5.75 34.55 0.98
N GLU A 152 -6.87 35.26 0.83
CA GLU A 152 -7.42 35.61 -0.48
C GLU A 152 -6.36 36.32 -1.36
N GLY A 153 -6.20 35.86 -2.60
CA GLY A 153 -5.23 36.44 -3.54
C GLY A 153 -3.75 36.14 -3.25
N THR A 154 -3.43 35.37 -2.20
CA THR A 154 -2.04 34.99 -1.85
C THR A 154 -1.68 33.57 -2.31
N GLU A 155 -0.38 33.32 -2.44
CA GLU A 155 0.16 31.99 -2.62
C GLU A 155 0.22 31.24 -1.27
N PRO A 156 -0.26 29.98 -1.21
CA PRO A 156 -0.21 29.17 0.01
C PRO A 156 1.19 28.98 0.58
N ARG A 157 1.30 28.86 1.91
CA ARG A 157 2.56 28.58 2.62
C ARG A 157 2.42 27.48 3.66
N VAL A 158 3.27 26.46 3.54
CA VAL A 158 3.35 25.36 4.52
C VAL A 158 3.96 25.87 5.82
N ILE A 159 3.35 25.52 6.96
CA ILE A 159 3.88 25.80 8.30
C ILE A 159 5.21 25.07 8.45
N ALA A 160 6.28 25.81 8.76
CA ALA A 160 7.66 25.38 8.57
C ALA A 160 7.99 24.02 9.22
N ASN A 161 7.55 23.78 10.46
CA ASN A 161 7.86 22.53 11.16
C ASN A 161 7.11 21.30 10.65
N THR A 162 6.04 21.51 9.87
CA THR A 162 5.28 20.41 9.25
C THR A 162 5.80 20.10 7.84
N LYS A 163 6.78 20.87 7.32
CA LYS A 163 7.39 20.67 5.99
C LYS A 163 8.42 19.53 6.00
N THR A 164 8.00 18.35 6.44
CA THR A 164 8.85 17.16 6.60
C THR A 164 8.04 15.87 6.44
N ASN A 165 8.71 14.73 6.31
CA ASN A 165 8.09 13.42 6.47
C ASN A 165 8.43 12.78 7.84
N ASP A 166 9.28 13.42 8.64
CA ASP A 166 9.53 13.03 10.03
C ASP A 166 8.39 13.52 10.92
N VAL A 167 7.53 12.60 11.36
CA VAL A 167 6.37 12.90 12.20
C VAL A 167 6.75 13.44 13.59
N SER A 168 7.97 13.19 14.07
CA SER A 168 8.41 13.67 15.38
C SER A 168 8.59 15.19 15.47
N GLU A 169 8.69 15.88 14.33
CA GLU A 169 8.83 17.34 14.27
C GLU A 169 7.51 18.09 14.56
N PHE A 170 6.37 17.40 14.45
CA PHE A 170 5.04 17.99 14.61
C PHE A 170 4.05 17.12 15.40
N THR A 171 4.49 16.00 15.98
CA THR A 171 3.66 15.17 16.86
C THR A 171 4.37 14.98 18.20
N LEU A 172 3.61 14.99 19.30
CA LEU A 172 4.11 14.51 20.58
C LEU A 172 4.11 12.97 20.60
N PRO A 173 5.11 12.32 21.22
CA PRO A 173 5.16 10.86 21.27
C PRO A 173 3.93 10.27 21.95
N LEU A 174 3.27 9.32 21.26
CA LEU A 174 2.22 8.50 21.87
C LEU A 174 2.75 7.80 23.13
N VAL A 175 2.17 8.13 24.28
CA VAL A 175 2.39 7.40 25.52
C VAL A 175 1.83 5.98 25.39
N LEU A 176 2.50 4.99 25.98
CA LEU A 176 2.16 3.58 25.80
C LEU A 176 0.71 3.23 26.20
N GLU A 177 0.15 3.92 27.20
CA GLU A 177 -1.26 3.75 27.61
C GLU A 177 -2.24 4.14 26.49
N ASN A 178 -1.85 5.10 25.65
CA ASN A 178 -2.59 5.51 24.46
C ASN A 178 -2.24 4.68 23.21
N ALA A 179 -1.26 3.77 23.25
CA ALA A 179 -0.89 2.95 22.09
C ALA A 179 -1.76 1.67 21.92
N SER A 180 -2.75 1.47 22.80
CA SER A 180 -3.70 0.35 22.79
C SER A 180 -5.04 0.75 22.17
N ARG A 181 -5.70 -0.16 21.45
CA ARG A 181 -7.00 0.09 20.79
C ARG A 181 -8.21 -0.12 21.71
N SER A 182 -8.06 -0.87 22.78
CA SER A 182 -9.09 -1.04 23.81
C SER A 182 -8.44 -1.54 25.11
N SER A 183 -9.21 -1.57 26.19
CA SER A 183 -8.82 -2.20 27.47
C SER A 183 -8.54 -3.71 27.35
N THR A 184 -8.94 -4.33 26.25
CA THR A 184 -8.79 -5.75 25.95
C THR A 184 -7.82 -6.00 24.80
N ASP A 185 -7.09 -4.98 24.33
CA ASP A 185 -6.02 -5.12 23.34
C ASP A 185 -4.89 -5.98 23.94
N ALA A 186 -4.65 -7.13 23.32
CA ALA A 186 -3.66 -8.12 23.73
C ALA A 186 -2.40 -8.09 22.84
N ASN A 187 -2.28 -7.09 21.96
CA ASN A 187 -1.05 -6.90 21.20
C ASN A 187 0.13 -6.60 22.13
N ILE A 188 1.28 -7.19 21.82
CA ILE A 188 2.51 -6.96 22.57
C ILE A 188 3.21 -5.73 21.98
N GLN A 189 3.34 -4.67 22.78
CA GLN A 189 4.14 -3.50 22.41
C GLN A 189 5.62 -3.88 22.30
N MET A 190 6.26 -3.53 21.19
CA MET A 190 7.66 -3.85 20.94
C MET A 190 8.61 -2.84 21.61
N ASN A 191 9.44 -3.34 22.51
CA ASN A 191 10.59 -2.66 23.10
C ASN A 191 11.81 -3.59 23.02
N ALA A 192 12.96 -3.18 23.58
CA ALA A 192 14.17 -4.00 23.54
C ALA A 192 13.92 -5.45 24.04
N SER A 193 13.23 -5.62 25.17
CA SER A 193 13.03 -6.92 25.81
C SER A 193 11.96 -7.77 25.13
N THR A 194 10.80 -7.20 24.77
CA THR A 194 9.75 -7.96 24.07
C THR A 194 10.18 -8.35 22.65
N ARG A 195 10.98 -7.49 21.99
CA ARG A 195 11.58 -7.83 20.70
C ARG A 195 12.65 -8.91 20.83
N TYR A 196 13.39 -8.95 21.94
CA TYR A 196 14.32 -10.05 22.21
C TYR A 196 13.58 -11.40 22.19
N VAL A 197 12.48 -11.52 22.93
CA VAL A 197 11.65 -12.73 22.97
C VAL A 197 11.08 -13.07 21.58
N ALA A 198 10.57 -12.07 20.84
CA ALA A 198 10.04 -12.29 19.50
C ALA A 198 11.11 -12.83 18.52
N ASN A 199 12.37 -12.39 18.67
CA ASN A 199 13.50 -12.80 17.85
C ASN A 199 14.05 -14.19 18.21
N GLU A 200 13.70 -14.79 19.35
CA GLU A 200 14.15 -16.15 19.74
C GLU A 200 13.66 -17.25 18.78
N ARG A 201 12.77 -16.91 17.85
CA ARG A 201 12.35 -17.76 16.73
C ARG A 201 13.51 -18.18 15.83
N ALA A 202 14.58 -17.40 15.77
CA ALA A 202 15.78 -17.76 15.01
C ALA A 202 17.07 -17.32 15.71
N SER A 203 18.11 -18.15 15.64
CA SER A 203 19.47 -17.86 16.10
C SER A 203 20.45 -17.87 14.93
N PHE A 204 21.67 -17.36 15.12
CA PHE A 204 22.68 -17.40 14.07
C PHE A 204 23.09 -18.85 13.75
N GLU A 205 23.01 -19.23 12.48
CA GLU A 205 23.40 -20.55 11.99
C GLU A 205 24.39 -20.43 10.84
N GLN A 206 25.59 -21.00 11.02
CA GLN A 206 26.59 -21.11 9.96
C GLN A 206 26.62 -22.56 9.43
N SER A 207 25.86 -22.81 8.37
CA SER A 207 25.76 -24.15 7.77
C SER A 207 25.68 -24.08 6.25
N GLU A 208 25.95 -25.21 5.58
CA GLU A 208 25.86 -25.29 4.12
C GLU A 208 24.42 -25.14 3.59
N ARG A 209 23.40 -25.52 4.37
CA ARG A 209 22.00 -25.31 4.00
C ARG A 209 21.61 -23.83 3.99
N VAL A 210 22.29 -23.00 4.80
CA VAL A 210 22.15 -21.54 4.79
C VAL A 210 23.02 -20.93 3.69
N GLN A 211 24.32 -21.22 3.65
CA GLN A 211 25.24 -20.56 2.71
C GLN A 211 24.89 -20.85 1.24
N SER A 212 24.46 -22.08 0.94
CA SER A 212 24.08 -22.53 -0.39
C SER A 212 22.56 -22.59 -0.61
N GLY A 213 21.78 -22.11 0.37
CA GLY A 213 20.32 -22.12 0.30
C GLY A 213 19.78 -21.21 -0.79
N ILE A 214 18.62 -21.59 -1.33
CA ILE A 214 17.89 -20.88 -2.39
C ILE A 214 16.60 -20.29 -1.78
N ILE A 215 16.27 -19.06 -2.18
CA ILE A 215 14.97 -18.41 -1.97
C ILE A 215 14.35 -18.10 -3.33
N PRO A 216 13.08 -18.49 -3.59
CA PRO A 216 12.27 -19.39 -2.77
C PRO A 216 12.84 -20.81 -2.63
N LYS A 217 12.56 -21.50 -1.53
CA LYS A 217 12.98 -22.88 -1.30
C LYS A 217 12.46 -23.79 -2.42
N PRO A 218 13.34 -24.53 -3.12
CA PRO A 218 12.92 -25.41 -4.20
C PRO A 218 12.22 -26.65 -3.66
N LYS A 219 11.44 -27.31 -4.51
CA LYS A 219 10.83 -28.62 -4.19
C LYS A 219 11.87 -29.65 -3.73
N SER A 220 13.05 -29.67 -4.33
CA SER A 220 14.18 -30.49 -3.87
C SER A 220 15.51 -29.80 -4.14
N GLN A 221 16.39 -29.78 -3.14
CA GLN A 221 17.79 -29.38 -3.25
C GLN A 221 18.65 -30.41 -2.51
N VAL A 222 19.51 -31.11 -3.25
CA VAL A 222 20.46 -32.08 -2.70
C VAL A 222 21.86 -31.51 -2.86
N LEU A 223 22.57 -31.33 -1.74
CA LEU A 223 23.95 -30.85 -1.72
C LEU A 223 24.92 -32.05 -1.74
N PHE A 224 26.00 -31.93 -2.49
CA PHE A 224 27.09 -32.91 -2.57
C PHE A 224 28.40 -32.30 -2.09
N ALA A 225 29.37 -33.12 -1.71
CA ALA A 225 30.70 -32.65 -1.33
C ALA A 225 31.41 -31.98 -2.52
N GLY A 226 32.05 -30.84 -2.26
CA GLY A 226 32.80 -30.07 -3.25
C GLY A 226 32.11 -28.76 -3.67
N VAL A 227 32.92 -27.83 -4.17
CA VAL A 227 32.49 -26.51 -4.62
C VAL A 227 33.05 -26.22 -6.00
N ARG A 228 32.35 -25.39 -6.76
CA ARG A 228 32.86 -24.77 -7.98
C ARG A 228 33.34 -23.36 -7.66
N ASP A 229 34.54 -23.03 -8.08
CA ASP A 229 35.08 -21.67 -8.04
C ASP A 229 34.55 -20.86 -9.23
N LEU A 230 34.02 -19.67 -8.93
CA LEU A 230 33.47 -18.69 -9.87
C LEU A 230 34.30 -17.40 -9.88
N SER A 231 35.50 -17.40 -9.28
CA SER A 231 36.41 -16.25 -9.21
C SER A 231 36.80 -15.68 -10.59
N SER A 232 36.83 -16.53 -11.61
CA SER A 232 37.06 -16.15 -13.02
C SER A 232 35.84 -15.53 -13.70
N GLY A 233 34.72 -15.38 -12.99
CA GLY A 233 33.43 -14.99 -13.54
C GLY A 233 32.67 -16.16 -14.17
N ILE A 234 31.55 -15.86 -14.83
CA ILE A 234 30.75 -16.85 -15.57
C ILE A 234 30.49 -16.41 -17.01
N GLN A 235 30.07 -17.37 -17.83
CA GLN A 235 29.51 -17.12 -19.15
C GLN A 235 28.12 -17.73 -19.23
N TRP A 236 27.10 -16.92 -19.51
CA TRP A 236 25.78 -17.41 -19.87
C TRP A 236 25.83 -18.11 -21.23
N ASN A 237 25.41 -19.38 -21.28
CA ASN A 237 25.26 -20.16 -22.50
C ASN A 237 23.87 -20.78 -22.54
N ILE A 238 22.87 -19.91 -22.69
CA ILE A 238 21.45 -20.25 -22.67
C ILE A 238 20.81 -19.69 -23.96
N PRO A 239 20.99 -20.38 -25.11
CA PRO A 239 20.66 -19.83 -26.43
C PRO A 239 19.17 -19.57 -26.64
N ASP A 240 18.30 -20.25 -25.88
CA ASP A 240 16.85 -20.10 -25.98
C ASP A 240 16.32 -18.84 -25.26
N LEU A 241 17.13 -18.18 -24.43
CA LEU A 241 16.74 -16.91 -23.80
C LEU A 241 17.08 -15.71 -24.69
N ALA A 242 16.16 -14.76 -24.81
CA ALA A 242 16.43 -13.50 -25.49
C ALA A 242 17.50 -12.69 -24.74
N GLN A 243 18.21 -11.81 -25.45
CA GLN A 243 19.27 -11.00 -24.86
C GLN A 243 18.78 -10.14 -23.68
N SER A 244 17.55 -9.61 -23.75
CA SER A 244 16.97 -8.82 -22.66
C SER A 244 16.80 -9.64 -21.36
N ASN A 245 16.49 -10.94 -21.47
CA ASN A 245 16.42 -11.84 -20.32
C ASN A 245 17.83 -12.11 -19.75
N ILE A 246 18.83 -12.30 -20.62
CA ILE A 246 20.24 -12.46 -20.20
C ILE A 246 20.75 -11.19 -19.49
N ASP A 247 20.37 -10.01 -19.97
CA ASP A 247 20.73 -8.73 -19.34
C ASP A 247 20.08 -8.59 -17.96
N ALA A 248 18.82 -9.04 -17.80
CA ALA A 248 18.13 -9.09 -16.51
C ALA A 248 18.85 -10.02 -15.51
N LEU A 249 19.20 -11.25 -15.94
CA LEU A 249 20.00 -12.17 -15.13
C LEU A 249 21.38 -11.59 -14.78
N THR A 250 22.00 -10.86 -15.69
CA THR A 250 23.29 -10.22 -15.48
C THR A 250 23.21 -9.09 -14.44
N ARG A 251 22.15 -8.28 -14.45
CA ARG A 251 21.90 -7.28 -13.41
C ARG A 251 21.78 -7.94 -12.03
N ARG A 252 21.05 -9.06 -11.93
CA ARG A 252 20.92 -9.82 -10.67
C ARG A 252 22.23 -10.49 -10.25
N LEU A 253 23.00 -11.05 -11.20
CA LEU A 253 24.31 -11.66 -10.92
C LEU A 253 25.28 -10.65 -10.29
N ARG A 254 25.33 -9.41 -10.78
CA ARG A 254 26.20 -8.36 -10.21
C ARG A 254 25.95 -8.11 -8.73
N GLN A 255 24.74 -8.35 -8.23
CA GLN A 255 24.41 -8.23 -6.81
C GLN A 255 25.11 -9.30 -5.96
N THR A 256 25.66 -10.38 -6.54
CA THR A 256 26.49 -11.35 -5.81
C THR A 256 27.98 -10.96 -5.78
N GLY A 257 28.39 -9.98 -6.59
CA GLY A 257 29.79 -9.62 -6.82
C GLY A 257 30.45 -10.41 -7.97
N ILE A 258 29.75 -11.38 -8.57
CA ILE A 258 30.25 -12.14 -9.73
C ILE A 258 30.01 -11.34 -11.02
N GLN A 259 30.98 -11.39 -11.93
CA GLN A 259 30.94 -10.73 -13.24
C GLN A 259 30.86 -11.73 -14.38
N LEU A 260 30.47 -11.24 -15.55
CA LEU A 260 30.61 -12.01 -16.80
C LEU A 260 32.06 -11.99 -17.27
N SER A 261 32.50 -13.11 -17.83
CA SER A 261 33.86 -13.27 -18.37
C SER A 261 33.85 -14.27 -19.53
N SER A 262 34.58 -13.95 -20.60
CA SER A 262 34.75 -14.86 -21.75
C SER A 262 35.55 -16.11 -21.41
N SER A 263 36.36 -16.07 -20.34
CA SER A 263 37.07 -17.24 -19.78
C SER A 263 36.38 -17.80 -18.52
N GLY A 264 35.19 -17.30 -18.18
CA GLY A 264 34.44 -17.69 -16.99
C GLY A 264 33.84 -19.09 -17.09
N VAL A 265 33.31 -19.58 -15.96
CA VAL A 265 32.61 -20.86 -15.91
C VAL A 265 31.32 -20.78 -16.73
N LYS A 266 31.14 -21.70 -17.68
CA LYS A 266 29.92 -21.77 -18.50
C LYS A 266 28.73 -22.26 -17.68
N VAL A 267 27.66 -21.48 -17.69
CA VAL A 267 26.33 -21.87 -17.21
C VAL A 267 25.49 -22.19 -18.43
N VAL A 268 25.24 -23.48 -18.65
CA VAL A 268 24.54 -23.98 -19.84
C VAL A 268 23.06 -24.14 -19.54
N GLY A 269 22.20 -23.69 -20.44
CA GLY A 269 20.76 -23.90 -20.37
C GLY A 269 20.23 -24.59 -21.63
N GLU A 270 19.30 -25.53 -21.46
CA GLU A 270 18.67 -26.27 -22.57
C GLU A 270 17.18 -26.55 -22.31
N ILE A 271 16.35 -26.41 -23.34
CA ILE A 271 14.95 -26.84 -23.30
C ILE A 271 14.87 -28.37 -23.50
N VAL A 272 14.15 -29.06 -22.61
CA VAL A 272 13.91 -30.50 -22.63
C VAL A 272 12.43 -30.81 -22.51
N GLN A 273 12.00 -31.96 -23.03
CA GLN A 273 10.57 -32.35 -23.09
C GLN A 273 10.07 -33.09 -21.84
N ASP A 274 10.97 -33.50 -20.94
CA ASP A 274 10.67 -34.44 -19.85
C ASP A 274 10.07 -33.75 -18.59
N LEU A 275 9.93 -32.42 -18.60
CA LEU A 275 9.41 -31.61 -17.50
C LEU A 275 7.96 -31.19 -17.79
N THR A 276 7.05 -31.42 -16.82
CA THR A 276 5.61 -31.20 -17.01
C THR A 276 5.14 -29.78 -16.72
N SER A 277 5.87 -29.01 -15.92
CA SER A 277 5.57 -27.60 -15.62
C SER A 277 6.35 -26.67 -16.54
N GLN A 278 5.67 -25.70 -17.14
CA GLN A 278 6.31 -24.68 -18.01
C GLN A 278 7.37 -23.87 -17.24
N GLU A 279 7.10 -23.55 -15.98
CA GLU A 279 8.02 -22.82 -15.10
C GLU A 279 9.01 -23.76 -14.36
N GLY A 280 8.91 -25.07 -14.61
CA GLY A 280 9.73 -26.08 -13.95
C GLY A 280 11.14 -26.19 -14.53
N TYR A 281 12.11 -26.49 -13.67
CA TYR A 281 13.51 -26.64 -14.06
C TYR A 281 14.26 -27.67 -13.21
N LYS A 282 15.40 -28.12 -13.75
CA LYS A 282 16.43 -28.89 -13.06
C LYS A 282 17.76 -28.17 -13.17
N LEU A 283 18.39 -27.87 -12.03
CA LEU A 283 19.74 -27.29 -11.98
C LEU A 283 20.73 -28.34 -11.45
N THR A 284 21.84 -28.54 -12.16
CA THR A 284 22.94 -29.43 -11.75
C THR A 284 24.25 -28.65 -11.71
N VAL A 285 24.93 -28.69 -10.57
CA VAL A 285 26.25 -28.10 -10.36
C VAL A 285 27.22 -29.21 -9.98
N SER A 286 28.25 -29.43 -10.80
CA SER A 286 29.30 -30.43 -10.56
C SER A 286 30.69 -29.89 -10.91
N ALA A 287 31.72 -30.72 -10.74
CA ALA A 287 33.09 -30.40 -11.12
C ALA A 287 33.23 -30.07 -12.61
N ASP A 288 32.45 -30.74 -13.47
CA ASP A 288 32.59 -30.63 -14.93
C ASP A 288 31.62 -29.61 -15.54
N LYS A 289 30.39 -29.48 -15.02
CA LYS A 289 29.36 -28.60 -15.60
C LYS A 289 28.49 -27.84 -14.60
N ILE A 290 27.92 -26.73 -15.08
CA ILE A 290 26.74 -26.07 -14.51
C ILE A 290 25.66 -26.12 -15.60
N MET A 291 24.57 -26.85 -15.36
CA MET A 291 23.53 -27.15 -16.35
C MET A 291 22.14 -26.83 -15.79
N ILE A 292 21.32 -26.16 -16.58
CA ILE A 292 19.91 -25.87 -16.33
C ILE A 292 19.08 -26.50 -17.44
N GLN A 293 18.16 -27.40 -17.08
CA GLN A 293 17.23 -28.02 -18.02
C GLN A 293 15.81 -27.55 -17.66
N ALA A 294 15.02 -27.12 -18.64
CA ALA A 294 13.65 -26.63 -18.40
C ALA A 294 12.70 -26.97 -19.56
N ALA A 295 11.39 -26.89 -19.33
CA ALA A 295 10.40 -27.08 -20.40
C ALA A 295 10.17 -25.84 -21.28
N SER A 296 10.63 -24.67 -20.83
CA SER A 296 10.41 -23.39 -21.51
C SER A 296 11.47 -22.35 -21.11
N GLU A 297 11.44 -21.19 -21.79
CA GLU A 297 12.27 -20.03 -21.49
C GLU A 297 12.14 -19.54 -20.04
N ILE A 298 10.91 -19.44 -19.50
CA ILE A 298 10.70 -18.98 -18.12
C ILE A 298 11.29 -19.96 -17.09
N GLY A 299 11.23 -21.28 -17.38
CA GLY A 299 11.88 -22.29 -16.54
C GLY A 299 13.41 -22.17 -16.58
N LEU A 300 14.01 -21.89 -17.75
CA LEU A 300 15.44 -21.59 -17.86
C LEU A 300 15.83 -20.37 -17.04
N PHE A 301 15.05 -19.30 -17.14
CA PHE A 301 15.26 -18.07 -16.38
C PHE A 301 15.19 -18.31 -14.87
N TYR A 302 14.18 -19.05 -14.37
CA TYR A 302 14.08 -19.38 -12.94
C TYR A 302 15.17 -20.34 -12.46
N GLY A 303 15.63 -21.26 -13.30
CA GLY A 303 16.81 -22.07 -13.00
C GLY A 303 18.08 -21.24 -12.85
N ALA A 304 18.24 -20.21 -13.69
CA ALA A 304 19.34 -19.25 -13.57
C ALA A 304 19.21 -18.37 -12.31
N GLN A 305 17.99 -17.93 -11.96
CA GLN A 305 17.74 -17.22 -10.69
C GLN A 305 18.11 -18.09 -9.48
N SER A 306 17.78 -19.38 -9.50
CA SER A 306 18.18 -20.32 -8.44
C SER A 306 19.69 -20.57 -8.39
N PHE A 307 20.36 -20.60 -9.54
CA PHE A 307 21.82 -20.62 -9.59
C PHE A 307 22.42 -19.37 -8.91
N ILE A 308 21.95 -18.17 -9.25
CA ILE A 308 22.40 -16.92 -8.62
C ILE A 308 22.07 -16.90 -7.13
N SER A 309 20.86 -17.36 -6.78
CA SER A 309 20.41 -17.50 -5.41
C SER A 309 21.39 -18.37 -4.63
N ALA A 310 21.78 -19.54 -5.12
CA ALA A 310 22.67 -20.49 -4.44
C ALA A 310 24.15 -20.08 -4.30
N VAL A 311 24.62 -19.05 -5.03
CA VAL A 311 26.00 -18.53 -4.86
C VAL A 311 26.24 -18.15 -3.40
N LYS A 312 27.35 -18.59 -2.81
CA LYS A 312 27.69 -18.32 -1.40
C LYS A 312 27.89 -16.83 -1.15
N SER A 313 27.60 -16.36 0.06
CA SER A 313 27.84 -14.97 0.45
C SER A 313 29.35 -14.73 0.62
N ALA A 314 29.84 -13.54 0.27
CA ALA A 314 31.25 -13.11 0.38
C ALA A 314 32.34 -13.92 -0.36
N GLU A 315 32.02 -15.08 -0.92
CA GLU A 315 32.93 -15.91 -1.71
C GLU A 315 32.37 -16.17 -3.12
N PRO A 316 33.17 -16.06 -4.19
CA PRO A 316 32.74 -16.41 -5.54
C PRO A 316 32.70 -17.93 -5.71
N LYS A 317 31.91 -18.64 -4.91
CA LYS A 317 31.80 -20.10 -4.92
C LYS A 317 30.35 -20.57 -4.90
N ILE A 318 30.13 -21.77 -5.41
CA ILE A 318 28.83 -22.46 -5.38
C ILE A 318 29.03 -23.93 -5.03
N GLN A 319 28.17 -24.49 -4.18
CA GLN A 319 28.23 -25.89 -3.77
C GLN A 319 27.80 -26.81 -4.91
N PHE A 320 28.39 -28.00 -5.01
CA PHE A 320 27.85 -29.04 -5.89
C PHE A 320 26.45 -29.44 -5.43
N MET A 321 25.52 -29.48 -6.36
CA MET A 321 24.12 -29.72 -6.03
C MET A 321 23.31 -30.21 -7.21
N THR A 322 22.16 -30.81 -6.90
CA THR A 322 21.06 -30.99 -7.85
C THR A 322 19.80 -30.37 -7.26
N VAL A 323 19.10 -29.59 -8.06
CA VAL A 323 17.84 -28.95 -7.72
C VAL A 323 16.79 -29.40 -8.73
N GLN A 324 15.59 -29.73 -8.25
CA GLN A 324 14.40 -29.95 -9.06
C GLN A 324 13.28 -29.10 -8.49
N ASP A 325 12.61 -28.33 -9.34
CA ASP A 325 11.73 -27.30 -8.82
C ASP A 325 10.64 -26.89 -9.82
N ALA A 326 9.52 -26.41 -9.27
CA ALA A 326 8.37 -25.87 -9.98
C ALA A 326 7.48 -25.09 -8.98
N PRO A 327 6.76 -24.05 -9.43
CA PRO A 327 5.89 -23.28 -8.55
C PRO A 327 4.66 -24.07 -8.11
N ARG A 328 4.15 -23.80 -6.91
CA ARG A 328 2.83 -24.28 -6.46
C ARG A 328 1.65 -23.50 -7.05
N PHE A 329 1.84 -22.21 -7.37
CA PHE A 329 0.79 -21.33 -7.89
C PHE A 329 1.18 -20.68 -9.21
N SER A 330 0.20 -20.49 -10.08
CA SER A 330 0.39 -19.82 -11.38
C SER A 330 0.54 -18.30 -11.25
N THR A 331 -0.12 -17.69 -10.26
CA THR A 331 -0.10 -16.23 -10.03
C THR A 331 0.58 -15.95 -8.70
N ARG A 332 1.71 -15.25 -8.74
CA ARG A 332 2.52 -14.90 -7.58
C ARG A 332 2.80 -13.41 -7.66
N ALA A 333 1.89 -12.65 -7.06
CA ALA A 333 1.71 -11.25 -7.36
C ALA A 333 2.22 -10.31 -6.27
N MET A 334 2.60 -9.11 -6.68
CA MET A 334 2.71 -7.95 -5.81
C MET A 334 1.81 -6.86 -6.38
N HIS A 335 0.81 -6.44 -5.61
CA HIS A 335 0.00 -5.26 -5.86
C HIS A 335 0.71 -4.03 -5.29
N THR A 336 0.75 -2.93 -6.06
CA THR A 336 1.25 -1.64 -5.60
C THR A 336 0.36 -0.50 -6.06
N ASP A 337 -0.12 0.29 -5.11
CA ASP A 337 -0.79 1.57 -5.30
C ASP A 337 0.23 2.67 -5.59
N ILE A 338 0.01 3.41 -6.68
CA ILE A 338 0.74 4.66 -6.99
C ILE A 338 -0.19 5.86 -7.14
N ALA A 339 -1.49 5.64 -6.98
CA ALA A 339 -2.52 6.65 -7.12
C ALA A 339 -2.55 7.57 -5.90
N ARG A 340 -2.43 7.04 -4.67
CA ARG A 340 -2.44 7.89 -3.46
C ARG A 340 -1.14 8.69 -3.34
N ASN A 341 0.02 8.06 -3.47
CA ASN A 341 1.31 8.73 -3.62
C ASN A 341 2.13 8.09 -4.75
N PHE A 342 2.56 8.91 -5.70
CA PHE A 342 3.25 8.48 -6.90
C PHE A 342 4.68 8.01 -6.62
N GLN A 343 5.11 7.02 -7.39
CA GLN A 343 6.46 6.44 -7.33
C GLN A 343 7.05 6.38 -8.73
N SER A 344 8.36 6.59 -8.82
CA SER A 344 9.06 6.72 -10.11
C SER A 344 9.17 5.40 -10.89
N LEU A 345 9.43 5.50 -12.20
CA LEU A 345 9.74 4.35 -13.04
C LEU A 345 10.93 3.55 -12.51
N GLU A 346 11.95 4.23 -11.98
CA GLU A 346 13.15 3.58 -11.43
C GLU A 346 12.82 2.77 -10.17
N THR A 347 11.93 3.27 -9.31
CA THR A 347 11.40 2.50 -8.16
C THR A 347 10.76 1.19 -8.64
N PHE A 348 9.94 1.25 -9.70
CA PHE A 348 9.30 0.06 -10.26
C PHE A 348 10.27 -0.90 -10.94
N LYS A 349 11.30 -0.40 -11.64
CA LYS A 349 12.33 -1.26 -12.21
C LYS A 349 13.11 -2.01 -11.12
N LYS A 350 13.40 -1.37 -9.98
CA LYS A 350 13.98 -2.04 -8.80
C LYS A 350 13.06 -3.13 -8.29
N LEU A 351 11.78 -2.81 -8.06
CA LEU A 351 10.78 -3.78 -7.59
C LEU A 351 10.65 -4.99 -8.53
N ILE A 352 10.43 -4.77 -9.82
CA ILE A 352 10.32 -5.83 -10.84
C ILE A 352 11.56 -6.73 -10.86
N THR A 353 12.76 -6.13 -10.74
CA THR A 353 14.02 -6.89 -10.69
C THR A 353 14.06 -7.81 -9.47
N GLN A 354 13.60 -7.35 -8.30
CA GLN A 354 13.53 -8.18 -7.10
C GLN A 354 12.41 -9.22 -7.17
N MET A 355 11.24 -8.86 -7.69
CA MET A 355 10.16 -9.81 -7.94
C MET A 355 10.66 -11.00 -8.75
N ALA A 356 11.34 -10.73 -9.86
CA ALA A 356 11.93 -11.77 -10.71
C ALA A 356 13.05 -12.56 -10.02
N ALA A 357 13.91 -11.89 -9.24
CA ALA A 357 14.94 -12.54 -8.44
C ALA A 357 14.39 -13.60 -7.48
N TYR A 358 13.17 -13.36 -6.97
CA TYR A 358 12.48 -14.26 -6.06
C TYR A 358 11.26 -14.96 -6.71
N LYS A 359 11.20 -14.98 -8.05
CA LYS A 359 10.20 -15.73 -8.84
C LYS A 359 8.73 -15.30 -8.65
N LEU A 360 8.48 -14.09 -8.15
CA LEU A 360 7.17 -13.43 -8.30
C LEU A 360 7.02 -13.03 -9.78
N ASN A 361 5.86 -13.30 -10.37
CA ASN A 361 5.65 -13.25 -11.82
C ASN A 361 4.56 -12.27 -12.26
N THR A 362 3.96 -11.54 -11.34
CA THR A 362 2.83 -10.65 -11.62
C THR A 362 2.97 -9.36 -10.82
N LEU A 363 3.10 -8.24 -11.51
CA LEU A 363 2.96 -6.91 -10.94
C LEU A 363 1.52 -6.45 -11.20
N HIS A 364 0.73 -6.36 -10.14
CA HIS A 364 -0.58 -5.69 -10.17
C HIS A 364 -0.34 -4.23 -9.80
N ILE A 365 -0.65 -3.29 -10.69
CA ILE A 365 -0.36 -1.87 -10.46
C ILE A 365 -1.66 -1.06 -10.42
N GLY A 366 -1.95 -0.48 -9.26
CA GLY A 366 -3.03 0.47 -9.03
C GLY A 366 -2.69 1.82 -9.65
N LEU A 367 -3.15 2.06 -10.88
CA LEU A 367 -2.82 3.27 -11.64
C LEU A 367 -3.73 4.45 -11.31
N THR A 368 -4.90 4.20 -10.72
CA THR A 368 -5.90 5.23 -10.47
C THR A 368 -6.59 5.00 -9.13
N ASN A 369 -6.96 6.08 -8.46
CA ASN A 369 -7.84 6.08 -7.29
C ASN A 369 -8.49 7.46 -7.16
N ASP A 370 -9.07 7.80 -6.01
CA ASP A 370 -9.66 9.11 -5.77
C ASP A 370 -8.64 10.25 -5.85
N GLU A 371 -7.45 10.04 -5.29
CA GLU A 371 -6.42 11.06 -5.10
C GLU A 371 -5.48 11.23 -6.30
N GLY A 372 -5.64 10.42 -7.35
CA GLY A 372 -4.68 10.42 -8.45
C GLY A 372 -5.00 9.54 -9.65
N TRP A 373 -4.62 10.03 -10.82
CA TRP A 373 -4.57 9.29 -12.09
C TRP A 373 -3.13 9.27 -12.63
N ARG A 374 -2.54 8.09 -12.81
CA ARG A 374 -1.08 7.94 -12.93
C ARG A 374 -0.57 7.41 -14.27
N ILE A 375 -1.41 7.41 -15.30
CA ILE A 375 -1.03 6.95 -16.63
C ILE A 375 -1.49 7.91 -17.72
N GLU A 376 -0.61 8.31 -18.62
CA GLU A 376 -1.01 9.09 -19.78
C GLU A 376 -1.96 8.27 -20.67
N ILE A 377 -3.16 8.81 -20.92
CA ILE A 377 -4.10 8.32 -21.93
C ILE A 377 -4.15 9.37 -23.03
N PRO A 378 -3.44 9.18 -24.16
CA PRO A 378 -3.36 10.19 -25.22
C PRO A 378 -4.73 10.67 -25.72
N SER A 379 -5.73 9.78 -25.69
CA SER A 379 -7.11 10.10 -26.07
C SER A 379 -7.83 11.04 -25.09
N LEU A 380 -7.35 11.15 -23.84
CA LEU A 380 -7.98 11.85 -22.72
C LEU A 380 -6.92 12.59 -21.86
N PRO A 381 -6.30 13.67 -22.39
CA PRO A 381 -5.18 14.34 -21.73
C PRO A 381 -5.55 14.98 -20.39
N GLU A 382 -6.82 15.31 -20.15
CA GLU A 382 -7.27 15.90 -18.89
C GLU A 382 -7.01 15.00 -17.68
N LEU A 383 -6.99 13.68 -17.88
CA LEU A 383 -6.69 12.71 -16.82
C LEU A 383 -5.32 12.91 -16.19
N THR A 384 -4.31 13.36 -16.95
CA THR A 384 -2.98 13.68 -16.41
C THR A 384 -2.72 15.17 -16.28
N HIS A 385 -3.42 16.02 -17.04
CA HIS A 385 -3.31 17.46 -16.85
C HIS A 385 -3.91 17.92 -15.51
N VAL A 386 -5.00 17.28 -15.06
CA VAL A 386 -5.70 17.53 -13.80
C VAL A 386 -5.49 16.38 -12.82
N GLY A 387 -5.96 15.18 -13.15
CA GLY A 387 -6.01 14.04 -12.22
C GLY A 387 -4.66 13.52 -11.73
N ALA A 388 -3.55 13.83 -12.41
CA ALA A 388 -2.21 13.46 -11.96
C ALA A 388 -1.55 14.50 -11.03
N LYS A 389 -2.23 15.59 -10.69
CA LYS A 389 -1.68 16.68 -9.88
C LYS A 389 -2.56 16.94 -8.67
N ARG A 390 -1.94 17.19 -7.53
CA ARG A 390 -2.60 17.75 -6.35
C ARG A 390 -2.01 19.11 -6.03
N CYS A 391 -2.86 20.12 -5.96
CA CYS A 391 -2.47 21.47 -5.62
C CYS A 391 -3.66 22.24 -5.02
N PHE A 392 -3.38 23.40 -4.43
CA PHE A 392 -4.43 24.24 -3.84
C PHE A 392 -5.22 24.96 -4.95
N ASP A 393 -6.26 24.31 -5.43
CA ASP A 393 -7.25 24.85 -6.37
C ASP A 393 -8.64 24.38 -5.90
N LEU A 394 -9.37 25.25 -5.19
CA LEU A 394 -10.71 24.94 -4.68
C LEU A 394 -11.74 24.66 -5.79
N SER A 395 -11.46 25.05 -7.03
CA SER A 395 -12.32 24.75 -8.19
C SER A 395 -12.03 23.40 -8.83
N GLU A 396 -10.86 22.82 -8.51
CA GLU A 396 -10.28 21.63 -9.13
C GLU A 396 -10.24 21.65 -10.67
N ALA A 397 -10.14 22.86 -11.25
CA ALA A 397 -10.09 23.04 -12.70
C ALA A 397 -8.71 22.66 -13.27
N THR A 398 -7.65 22.71 -12.46
CA THR A 398 -6.26 22.52 -12.88
C THR A 398 -5.52 21.39 -12.18
N CYS A 399 -6.00 20.97 -11.00
CA CYS A 399 -5.47 19.87 -10.21
C CYS A 399 -6.56 19.35 -9.27
N LEU A 400 -6.39 18.16 -8.71
CA LEU A 400 -7.21 17.70 -7.59
C LEU A 400 -6.82 18.47 -6.32
N LEU A 401 -7.74 18.53 -5.34
CA LEU A 401 -7.45 19.08 -4.02
C LEU A 401 -6.26 18.35 -3.35
N PRO A 402 -5.47 19.04 -2.50
CA PRO A 402 -4.42 18.40 -1.71
C PRO A 402 -5.01 17.30 -0.84
N GLN A 403 -4.28 16.19 -0.72
CA GLN A 403 -4.64 15.03 0.10
C GLN A 403 -3.36 14.41 0.67
N LEU A 404 -3.48 13.73 1.82
CA LEU A 404 -2.44 12.90 2.44
C LEU A 404 -1.17 13.64 2.83
N GLY A 405 -1.30 14.92 3.19
CA GLY A 405 -0.16 15.75 3.56
C GLY A 405 0.80 16.00 2.39
N SER A 406 0.29 16.11 1.15
CA SER A 406 1.10 16.42 -0.03
C SER A 406 1.58 17.88 -0.06
N GLY A 407 0.92 18.76 0.69
CA GLY A 407 1.14 20.20 0.62
C GLY A 407 0.40 20.87 -0.56
N PRO A 408 0.43 22.21 -0.63
CA PRO A 408 -0.44 22.98 -1.53
C PRO A 408 0.08 23.16 -2.96
N THR A 409 1.36 22.87 -3.24
CA THR A 409 1.95 22.99 -4.59
C THR A 409 1.94 21.64 -5.29
N SER A 410 2.10 21.60 -6.62
CA SER A 410 2.09 20.35 -7.41
C SER A 410 3.45 19.63 -7.54
N ASP A 411 4.51 20.16 -6.91
CA ASP A 411 5.81 19.48 -6.80
C ASP A 411 5.85 18.66 -5.50
N ASN A 412 5.12 17.55 -5.50
CA ASN A 412 4.88 16.73 -4.32
C ASN A 412 4.70 15.24 -4.65
N SER A 413 4.72 14.38 -3.62
CA SER A 413 4.49 12.93 -3.76
C SER A 413 3.09 12.57 -4.26
N GLY A 414 2.14 13.50 -4.12
CA GLY A 414 0.79 13.36 -4.65
C GLY A 414 0.63 13.64 -6.13
N SER A 415 1.70 14.05 -6.80
CA SER A 415 1.69 14.47 -8.19
C SER A 415 2.67 13.65 -9.01
N GLY A 416 2.37 13.52 -10.30
CA GLY A 416 3.14 12.71 -11.23
C GLY A 416 2.33 11.56 -11.83
N TYR A 417 2.84 11.03 -12.93
CA TYR A 417 2.26 9.94 -13.71
C TYR A 417 3.33 9.33 -14.60
N PHE A 418 3.08 8.13 -15.12
CA PHE A 418 3.84 7.58 -16.23
C PHE A 418 3.34 8.15 -17.55
N SER A 419 4.23 8.80 -18.30
CA SER A 419 4.01 9.01 -19.73
C SER A 419 3.80 7.67 -20.44
N GLN A 420 3.20 7.71 -21.62
CA GLN A 420 3.01 6.52 -22.46
C GLN A 420 4.33 5.76 -22.67
N GLN A 421 5.42 6.50 -22.93
CA GLN A 421 6.74 5.90 -23.15
C GLN A 421 7.31 5.28 -21.87
N GLN A 422 7.17 5.94 -20.71
CA GLN A 422 7.63 5.38 -19.43
C GLN A 422 6.86 4.11 -19.05
N TYR A 423 5.55 4.06 -19.35
CA TYR A 423 4.77 2.84 -19.12
C TYR A 423 5.18 1.71 -20.05
N ILE A 424 5.41 1.99 -21.34
CA ILE A 424 5.97 1.01 -22.28
C ILE A 424 7.33 0.49 -21.79
N GLU A 425 8.21 1.38 -21.32
CA GLU A 425 9.51 1.01 -20.76
C GLU A 425 9.38 0.14 -19.49
N LEU A 426 8.40 0.42 -18.63
CA LEU A 426 8.07 -0.42 -17.47
C LEU A 426 7.67 -1.83 -17.93
N LEU A 427 6.80 -1.92 -18.94
CA LEU A 427 6.31 -3.18 -19.50
C LEU A 427 7.42 -3.99 -20.17
N GLU A 428 8.31 -3.35 -20.93
CA GLU A 428 9.48 -3.98 -21.53
C GLU A 428 10.43 -4.53 -20.47
N HIS A 429 10.67 -3.77 -19.40
CA HIS A 429 11.48 -4.23 -18.27
C HIS A 429 10.82 -5.38 -17.53
N ALA A 430 9.49 -5.36 -17.35
CA ALA A 430 8.73 -6.45 -16.77
C ALA A 430 8.82 -7.72 -17.65
N HIS A 431 8.63 -7.58 -18.96
CA HIS A 431 8.76 -8.67 -19.92
C HIS A 431 10.16 -9.30 -19.90
N ALA A 432 11.24 -8.50 -19.88
CA ALA A 432 12.62 -8.98 -19.77
C ALA A 432 12.87 -9.79 -18.49
N ASN A 433 12.06 -9.57 -17.45
CA ASN A 433 12.14 -10.22 -16.16
C ASN A 433 11.09 -11.34 -15.96
N PHE A 434 10.33 -11.71 -16.99
CA PHE A 434 9.20 -12.65 -16.90
C PHE A 434 8.16 -12.25 -15.83
N VAL A 435 7.95 -10.95 -15.65
CA VAL A 435 6.89 -10.38 -14.80
C VAL A 435 5.78 -9.84 -15.69
N ASN A 436 4.57 -10.35 -15.52
CA ASN A 436 3.37 -9.83 -16.19
C ASN A 436 2.88 -8.59 -15.47
N VAL A 437 2.46 -7.55 -16.19
CA VAL A 437 1.84 -6.36 -15.60
C VAL A 437 0.32 -6.42 -15.77
N ILE A 438 -0.41 -6.23 -14.67
CA ILE A 438 -1.86 -6.11 -14.62
C ILE A 438 -2.17 -4.66 -14.23
N PRO A 439 -2.65 -3.82 -15.16
CA PRO A 439 -3.14 -2.49 -14.83
C PRO A 439 -4.49 -2.58 -14.13
N GLU A 440 -4.63 -1.83 -13.04
CA GLU A 440 -5.89 -1.56 -12.37
C GLU A 440 -6.33 -0.13 -12.60
N ILE A 441 -7.56 0.00 -13.13
CA ILE A 441 -8.28 1.27 -13.25
C ILE A 441 -9.52 1.13 -12.38
N ASN A 442 -9.51 1.76 -11.21
CA ASN A 442 -10.56 1.65 -10.20
C ASN A 442 -11.90 2.22 -10.68
N MET A 443 -12.96 1.41 -10.55
CA MET A 443 -14.35 1.78 -10.82
C MET A 443 -15.31 0.76 -10.17
N PRO A 444 -16.60 1.09 -9.90
CA PRO A 444 -17.19 2.41 -10.10
C PRO A 444 -16.81 3.39 -8.98
N ALA A 445 -16.45 2.93 -7.79
CA ALA A 445 -15.89 3.77 -6.72
C ALA A 445 -14.39 3.98 -6.92
N HIS A 446 -13.76 4.74 -6.02
CA HIS A 446 -12.33 5.05 -6.08
C HIS A 446 -11.91 5.70 -7.40
N ALA A 447 -12.78 6.56 -7.94
CA ALA A 447 -12.65 7.10 -9.27
C ALA A 447 -12.70 8.63 -9.32
N ARG A 448 -12.57 9.31 -8.18
CA ARG A 448 -12.65 10.78 -8.09
C ARG A 448 -11.69 11.47 -9.04
N ALA A 449 -10.44 11.00 -9.17
CA ALA A 449 -9.47 11.58 -10.11
C ALA A 449 -9.97 11.56 -11.56
N ALA A 450 -10.62 10.48 -11.99
CA ALA A 450 -11.20 10.37 -13.31
C ALA A 450 -12.43 11.27 -13.46
N VAL A 451 -13.33 11.24 -12.47
CA VAL A 451 -14.56 12.05 -12.45
C VAL A 451 -14.26 13.55 -12.53
N VAL A 452 -13.40 14.06 -11.64
CA VAL A 452 -13.03 15.48 -11.59
C VAL A 452 -12.32 15.90 -12.87
N SER A 453 -11.41 15.08 -13.40
CA SER A 453 -10.74 15.35 -14.68
C SER A 453 -11.73 15.45 -15.84
N MET A 454 -12.75 14.58 -15.87
CA MET A 454 -13.78 14.60 -16.91
C MET A 454 -14.78 15.74 -16.73
N GLU A 455 -15.01 16.22 -15.50
CA GLU A 455 -15.76 17.46 -15.26
C GLU A 455 -14.97 18.70 -15.71
N ALA A 456 -13.66 18.77 -15.44
CA ALA A 456 -12.81 19.83 -15.96
C ALA A 456 -12.82 19.84 -17.50
N ARG A 457 -12.72 18.66 -18.14
CA ARG A 457 -12.89 18.51 -19.58
C ARG A 457 -14.25 19.03 -20.05
N TYR A 458 -15.34 18.64 -19.38
CA TYR A 458 -16.69 19.09 -19.72
C TYR A 458 -16.78 20.62 -19.70
N GLN A 459 -16.31 21.28 -18.63
CA GLN A 459 -16.35 22.73 -18.51
C GLN A 459 -15.54 23.42 -19.61
N GLN A 460 -14.32 22.94 -19.90
CA GLN A 460 -13.48 23.49 -20.96
C GLN A 460 -14.13 23.37 -22.35
N GLN A 461 -14.77 22.23 -22.64
CA GLN A 461 -15.45 22.03 -23.92
C GLN A 461 -16.74 22.85 -24.04
N MET A 462 -17.49 23.01 -22.94
CA MET A 462 -18.66 23.88 -22.89
C MET A 462 -18.29 25.35 -23.10
N ALA A 463 -17.20 25.83 -22.49
CA ALA A 463 -16.68 27.18 -22.72
C ALA A 463 -16.27 27.43 -24.19
N ARG A 464 -15.91 26.37 -24.93
CA ARG A 464 -15.62 26.40 -26.36
C ARG A 464 -16.85 26.21 -27.26
N GLY A 465 -18.04 26.03 -26.69
CA GLY A 465 -19.28 25.77 -27.43
C GLY A 465 -19.42 24.34 -27.98
N ASN A 466 -18.58 23.39 -27.54
CA ASN A 466 -18.53 22.02 -28.05
C ASN A 466 -19.34 21.04 -27.17
N THR A 467 -20.65 21.20 -27.09
CA THR A 467 -21.52 20.41 -26.19
C THR A 467 -21.40 18.90 -26.39
N GLN A 468 -21.33 18.41 -27.64
CA GLN A 468 -21.18 16.98 -27.91
C GLN A 468 -19.86 16.42 -27.37
N ALA A 469 -18.76 17.15 -27.54
CA ALA A 469 -17.45 16.75 -27.03
C ALA A 469 -17.38 16.80 -25.51
N ALA A 470 -18.08 17.77 -24.90
CA ALA A 470 -18.19 17.92 -23.45
C ALA A 470 -18.90 16.72 -22.80
N MET A 471 -20.01 16.26 -23.40
CA MET A 471 -20.82 15.17 -22.84
C MET A 471 -20.24 13.77 -23.10
N ARG A 472 -19.37 13.62 -24.11
CA ARG A 472 -18.88 12.31 -24.61
C ARG A 472 -18.26 11.42 -23.53
N TYR A 473 -17.56 12.01 -22.57
CA TYR A 473 -16.83 11.28 -21.52
C TYR A 473 -17.21 11.72 -20.11
N ARG A 474 -18.34 12.42 -19.95
CA ARG A 474 -18.79 12.89 -18.64
C ARG A 474 -19.20 11.69 -17.77
N LEU A 475 -18.69 11.63 -16.55
CA LEU A 475 -18.82 10.44 -15.68
C LEU A 475 -19.88 10.60 -14.59
N LEU A 476 -20.37 11.82 -14.37
CA LEU A 476 -21.45 12.14 -13.44
C LEU A 476 -22.77 12.34 -14.17
N ASP A 477 -23.84 11.89 -13.54
CA ASP A 477 -25.19 12.30 -13.88
C ASP A 477 -25.46 13.63 -13.18
N PRO A 478 -25.62 14.75 -13.91
CA PRO A 478 -25.80 16.07 -13.29
C PRO A 478 -27.13 16.18 -12.51
N ALA A 479 -28.08 15.26 -12.72
CA ALA A 479 -29.33 15.21 -11.97
C ALA A 479 -29.26 14.29 -10.74
N ASP A 480 -28.14 13.60 -10.52
CA ASP A 480 -27.95 12.78 -9.33
C ASP A 480 -27.76 13.66 -8.09
N THR A 481 -28.64 13.51 -7.11
CA THR A 481 -28.58 14.23 -5.82
C THR A 481 -28.30 13.28 -4.65
N SER A 482 -27.76 12.09 -4.90
CA SER A 482 -27.41 11.14 -3.84
C SER A 482 -26.45 11.77 -2.84
N HIS A 483 -26.78 11.65 -1.56
CA HIS A 483 -25.89 11.98 -0.45
C HIS A 483 -25.16 10.71 -0.01
N VAL A 484 -23.84 10.67 -0.22
CA VAL A 484 -23.00 9.51 0.08
C VAL A 484 -21.69 9.96 0.68
N THR A 485 -21.16 9.14 1.58
CA THR A 485 -19.80 9.29 2.11
C THR A 485 -19.03 8.00 1.83
N THR A 486 -17.89 8.10 1.16
CA THR A 486 -17.00 6.96 0.91
C THR A 486 -16.16 6.62 2.14
N VAL A 487 -15.40 5.52 2.08
CA VAL A 487 -14.51 5.07 3.16
C VAL A 487 -13.43 6.10 3.50
N GLN A 488 -12.99 6.87 2.51
CA GLN A 488 -12.00 7.95 2.65
C GLN A 488 -12.66 9.32 2.75
N PHE A 489 -13.97 9.37 2.99
CA PHE A 489 -14.74 10.59 3.22
C PHE A 489 -14.85 11.53 2.00
N TYR A 490 -14.86 10.95 0.80
CA TYR A 490 -15.31 11.66 -0.40
C TYR A 490 -16.83 11.55 -0.56
N ASP A 491 -17.38 12.41 -1.41
CA ASP A 491 -18.79 12.40 -1.77
C ASP A 491 -19.05 11.59 -3.06
N LYS A 492 -20.21 11.81 -3.69
CA LYS A 492 -20.59 11.15 -4.95
C LYS A 492 -19.59 11.35 -6.10
N THR A 493 -18.70 12.35 -6.02
CA THR A 493 -17.65 12.56 -7.04
C THR A 493 -16.61 11.43 -7.07
N SER A 494 -16.54 10.59 -6.03
CA SER A 494 -15.72 9.37 -6.03
C SER A 494 -16.24 8.25 -6.93
N PHE A 495 -17.45 8.40 -7.48
CA PHE A 495 -18.11 7.36 -8.25
C PHE A 495 -18.26 7.70 -9.74
N ILE A 496 -17.79 6.82 -10.62
CA ILE A 496 -18.23 6.79 -12.02
C ILE A 496 -19.67 6.27 -12.02
N ASN A 497 -20.59 7.02 -12.62
CA ASN A 497 -21.97 6.57 -12.75
C ASN A 497 -22.05 5.40 -13.76
N PRO A 498 -22.41 4.17 -13.32
CA PRO A 498 -22.37 2.98 -14.16
C PRO A 498 -23.49 2.93 -15.22
N CYS A 499 -24.45 3.85 -15.14
CA CYS A 499 -25.68 3.84 -15.93
C CYS A 499 -25.59 4.74 -17.17
N LEU A 500 -24.47 5.45 -17.35
CA LEU A 500 -24.26 6.37 -18.45
C LEU A 500 -23.51 5.70 -19.62
N ALA A 501 -23.98 5.98 -20.84
CA ALA A 501 -23.28 5.57 -22.05
C ALA A 501 -21.89 6.23 -22.17
N SER A 502 -21.74 7.45 -21.66
CA SER A 502 -20.46 8.17 -21.61
C SER A 502 -19.43 7.47 -20.71
N SER A 503 -19.86 6.84 -19.61
CA SER A 503 -19.00 6.03 -18.75
C SER A 503 -18.45 4.81 -19.49
N MET A 504 -19.30 4.07 -20.21
CA MET A 504 -18.83 2.96 -21.06
C MET A 504 -17.90 3.42 -22.19
N GLN A 505 -18.16 4.60 -22.77
CA GLN A 505 -17.30 5.17 -23.79
C GLN A 505 -15.93 5.58 -23.24
N PHE A 506 -15.89 6.13 -22.02
CA PHE A 506 -14.66 6.45 -21.30
C PHE A 506 -13.84 5.18 -21.04
N VAL A 507 -14.44 4.15 -20.43
CA VAL A 507 -13.77 2.89 -20.11
C VAL A 507 -13.21 2.22 -21.37
N GLY A 508 -14.00 2.15 -22.44
CA GLY A 508 -13.54 1.58 -23.71
C GLY A 508 -12.37 2.33 -24.33
N THR A 509 -12.30 3.66 -24.16
CA THR A 509 -11.20 4.49 -24.67
C THR A 509 -9.92 4.28 -23.86
N VAL A 510 -10.01 4.32 -22.53
CA VAL A 510 -8.86 4.07 -21.63
C VAL A 510 -8.29 2.68 -21.88
N MET A 511 -9.16 1.68 -21.95
CA MET A 511 -8.75 0.29 -22.18
C MET A 511 -8.06 0.11 -23.54
N ALA A 512 -8.57 0.74 -24.60
CA ALA A 512 -7.94 0.67 -25.93
C ALA A 512 -6.52 1.24 -25.94
N ASP A 513 -6.29 2.40 -25.30
CA ASP A 513 -4.97 3.02 -25.21
C ASP A 513 -4.00 2.13 -24.41
N LEU A 514 -4.43 1.54 -23.29
CA LEU A 514 -3.61 0.62 -22.49
C LEU A 514 -3.28 -0.68 -23.24
N VAL A 515 -4.25 -1.28 -23.93
CA VAL A 515 -4.03 -2.47 -24.77
C VAL A 515 -3.01 -2.16 -25.88
N ALA A 516 -3.07 -0.98 -26.47
CA ALA A 516 -2.10 -0.55 -27.48
C ALA A 516 -0.68 -0.40 -26.91
N MET A 517 -0.53 0.17 -25.70
CA MET A 517 0.77 0.26 -25.01
C MET A 517 1.36 -1.13 -24.72
N HIS A 518 0.55 -2.03 -24.18
CA HIS A 518 0.92 -3.43 -23.92
C HIS A 518 1.36 -4.17 -25.18
N LYS A 519 0.63 -4.00 -26.28
CA LYS A 519 1.00 -4.57 -27.57
C LYS A 519 2.34 -4.01 -28.07
N THR A 520 2.56 -2.71 -27.90
CA THR A 520 3.80 -2.04 -28.31
C THR A 520 5.02 -2.55 -27.54
N ALA A 521 4.86 -2.75 -26.23
CA ALA A 521 5.92 -3.27 -25.34
C ALA A 521 6.23 -4.77 -25.53
N GLY A 522 5.54 -5.48 -26.44
CA GLY A 522 5.70 -6.92 -26.61
C GLY A 522 5.11 -7.77 -25.48
N GLN A 523 4.32 -7.17 -24.58
CA GLN A 523 3.59 -7.87 -23.51
C GLN A 523 2.08 -7.63 -23.64
N PRO A 524 1.38 -8.32 -24.58
CA PRO A 524 -0.06 -8.15 -24.77
C PRO A 524 -0.84 -8.29 -23.46
N LEU A 525 -1.81 -7.40 -23.25
CA LEU A 525 -2.58 -7.35 -22.02
C LEU A 525 -3.49 -8.59 -21.91
N LYS A 526 -3.24 -9.43 -20.89
CA LYS A 526 -4.01 -10.67 -20.66
C LYS A 526 -5.09 -10.53 -19.59
N THR A 527 -4.85 -9.66 -18.61
CA THR A 527 -5.75 -9.44 -17.47
C THR A 527 -6.06 -7.97 -17.32
N TRP A 528 -7.34 -7.61 -17.29
CA TRP A 528 -7.81 -6.28 -16.90
C TRP A 528 -8.28 -6.32 -15.46
N HIS A 529 -7.76 -5.42 -14.61
CA HIS A 529 -8.26 -5.27 -13.24
C HIS A 529 -9.22 -4.07 -13.16
N TYR A 530 -10.44 -4.36 -12.73
CA TYR A 530 -11.56 -3.42 -12.66
C TYR A 530 -11.56 -2.56 -11.39
N GLY A 531 -10.80 -2.95 -10.37
CA GLY A 531 -11.01 -2.45 -9.02
C GLY A 531 -12.26 -3.09 -8.46
N GLY A 532 -13.31 -2.30 -8.25
CA GLY A 532 -14.62 -2.78 -7.82
C GLY A 532 -14.83 -2.76 -6.31
N ASP A 533 -13.82 -2.31 -5.56
CA ASP A 533 -13.87 -2.22 -4.12
C ASP A 533 -14.73 -1.04 -3.62
N GLU A 534 -15.39 -1.28 -2.49
CA GLU A 534 -15.99 -0.30 -1.59
C GLU A 534 -17.01 0.68 -2.21
N ALA A 535 -17.74 0.23 -3.23
CA ALA A 535 -18.86 0.97 -3.81
C ALA A 535 -20.10 1.01 -2.88
N LYS A 536 -19.97 1.70 -1.74
CA LYS A 536 -20.95 1.80 -0.65
C LYS A 536 -20.94 3.21 -0.02
N ASN A 537 -22.00 3.54 0.71
CA ASN A 537 -22.01 4.67 1.64
C ASN A 537 -21.70 4.16 3.05
N ILE A 538 -20.64 4.64 3.70
CA ILE A 538 -20.22 4.13 5.01
C ILE A 538 -21.23 4.42 6.12
N HIS A 539 -22.00 5.50 5.99
CA HIS A 539 -23.04 5.86 6.96
C HIS A 539 -24.21 4.87 7.00
N LEU A 540 -24.34 4.01 5.98
CA LEU A 540 -25.34 2.92 5.95
C LEU A 540 -24.80 1.59 6.49
N SER A 541 -23.60 1.59 7.10
CA SER A 541 -23.03 0.40 7.73
C SER A 541 -23.65 0.13 9.11
N ASN A 542 -23.40 -1.07 9.65
CA ASN A 542 -23.83 -1.45 10.99
C ASN A 542 -23.14 -0.67 12.12
N GLY A 543 -22.15 0.17 11.80
CA GLY A 543 -21.45 1.03 12.75
C GLY A 543 -22.20 2.33 13.09
N TYR A 544 -23.38 2.55 12.48
CA TYR A 544 -24.23 3.71 12.71
C TYR A 544 -25.68 3.30 13.01
N GLN A 545 -26.44 4.24 13.56
CA GLN A 545 -27.88 4.16 13.79
C GLN A 545 -28.54 5.54 13.61
N ASP A 546 -29.86 5.56 13.51
CA ASP A 546 -30.63 6.82 13.47
C ASP A 546 -30.59 7.54 14.83
N LEU A 547 -30.96 8.83 14.84
CA LEU A 547 -30.89 9.71 16.01
C LEU A 547 -31.70 9.21 17.22
N ASP A 548 -32.78 8.46 16.98
CA ASP A 548 -33.65 7.89 18.01
C ASP A 548 -33.26 6.46 18.44
N GLY A 549 -32.19 5.90 17.87
CA GLY A 549 -31.67 4.58 18.22
C GLY A 549 -31.13 4.48 19.65
N ASP A 550 -31.16 3.27 20.22
CA ASP A 550 -30.72 2.95 21.58
C ASP A 550 -29.44 2.08 21.63
N GLY A 551 -28.82 1.82 20.49
CA GLY A 551 -27.57 1.06 20.37
C GLY A 551 -26.33 1.85 20.82
N GLU A 552 -25.21 1.15 20.98
CA GLU A 552 -23.89 1.74 21.29
C GLU A 552 -23.06 1.94 20.00
N VAL A 553 -23.69 2.52 18.98
CA VAL A 553 -23.10 2.84 17.68
C VAL A 553 -23.41 4.29 17.30
N GLY A 554 -22.68 4.88 16.36
CA GLY A 554 -22.76 6.32 16.07
C GLY A 554 -24.16 6.77 15.63
N LYS A 555 -24.71 7.79 16.28
CA LYS A 555 -26.01 8.38 15.92
C LYS A 555 -25.87 9.44 14.85
N ILE A 556 -26.57 9.25 13.73
CA ILE A 556 -26.62 10.19 12.61
C ILE A 556 -28.04 10.26 12.05
N ASP A 557 -28.33 11.28 11.23
CA ASP A 557 -29.62 11.41 10.54
C ASP A 557 -29.64 10.52 9.28
N LEU A 558 -30.00 9.25 9.45
CA LEU A 558 -29.97 8.26 8.36
C LEU A 558 -30.94 8.61 7.22
N ALA A 559 -31.97 9.41 7.47
CA ALA A 559 -32.92 9.85 6.44
C ALA A 559 -32.28 10.77 5.39
N LYS A 560 -31.10 11.34 5.68
CA LYS A 560 -30.32 12.13 4.71
C LYS A 560 -29.41 11.28 3.84
N GLU A 561 -29.14 10.04 4.20
CA GLU A 561 -28.15 9.19 3.54
C GLU A 561 -28.80 8.35 2.43
N ASP A 562 -28.10 8.26 1.30
CA ASP A 562 -28.51 7.42 0.17
C ASP A 562 -27.47 6.33 -0.10
N THR A 563 -27.88 5.28 -0.82
CA THR A 563 -26.92 4.40 -1.48
C THR A 563 -26.28 5.11 -2.68
N PRO A 564 -25.05 4.73 -3.09
CA PRO A 564 -24.47 5.23 -4.33
C PRO A 564 -25.44 5.08 -5.50
N PHE A 565 -25.59 6.15 -6.28
CA PHE A 565 -26.52 6.26 -7.41
C PHE A 565 -28.02 6.20 -7.07
N GLY A 566 -28.39 6.12 -5.79
CA GLY A 566 -29.77 6.00 -5.31
C GLY A 566 -30.72 7.09 -5.82
N ARG A 567 -30.21 8.29 -6.15
CA ARG A 567 -31.00 9.39 -6.72
C ARG A 567 -30.61 9.76 -8.15
N SER A 568 -29.80 8.95 -8.84
CA SER A 568 -29.49 9.16 -10.27
C SER A 568 -30.67 8.73 -11.15
N PRO A 569 -31.29 9.65 -11.92
CA PRO A 569 -32.35 9.27 -12.85
C PRO A 569 -31.89 8.31 -13.96
N ALA A 570 -30.61 8.36 -14.35
CA ALA A 570 -30.06 7.39 -15.30
C ALA A 570 -30.07 5.97 -14.73
N CYS A 571 -29.71 5.81 -13.45
CA CYS A 571 -29.69 4.51 -12.79
C CYS A 571 -31.07 3.99 -12.42
N GLN A 572 -31.98 4.86 -11.98
CA GLN A 572 -33.36 4.48 -11.70
C GLN A 572 -34.05 3.87 -12.92
N LYS A 573 -33.74 4.34 -14.14
CA LYS A 573 -34.24 3.74 -15.38
C LYS A 573 -33.77 2.29 -15.61
N LEU A 574 -32.61 1.90 -15.11
CA LEU A 574 -32.15 0.50 -15.21
C LEU A 574 -32.95 -0.40 -14.25
N VAL A 575 -33.22 0.09 -13.04
CA VAL A 575 -34.06 -0.57 -12.03
C VAL A 575 -35.50 -0.71 -12.53
N GLU A 576 -36.10 0.38 -13.03
CA GLU A 576 -37.47 0.39 -13.58
C GLU A 576 -37.64 -0.57 -14.77
N LYS A 577 -36.58 -0.79 -15.55
CA LYS A 577 -36.57 -1.74 -16.67
C LYS A 577 -36.32 -3.19 -16.25
N GLY A 578 -36.00 -3.43 -14.98
CA GLY A 578 -35.62 -4.74 -14.46
C GLY A 578 -34.29 -5.27 -15.01
N ILE A 579 -33.39 -4.38 -15.43
CA ILE A 579 -32.03 -4.75 -15.86
C ILE A 579 -31.18 -5.14 -14.63
N VAL A 580 -31.38 -4.40 -13.53
CA VAL A 580 -30.94 -4.73 -12.17
C VAL A 580 -32.14 -4.67 -11.25
N SER A 581 -32.13 -5.43 -10.15
CA SER A 581 -33.24 -5.46 -9.19
C SER A 581 -33.26 -4.23 -8.30
N GLU A 582 -32.08 -3.72 -7.96
CA GLU A 582 -31.87 -2.56 -7.11
C GLU A 582 -30.51 -1.91 -7.40
N VAL A 583 -30.32 -0.68 -6.91
CA VAL A 583 -29.07 0.08 -7.16
C VAL A 583 -27.83 -0.55 -6.54
N SER A 584 -27.98 -1.40 -5.52
CA SER A 584 -26.86 -2.11 -4.88
C SER A 584 -26.15 -3.08 -5.83
N GLU A 585 -26.86 -3.60 -6.85
CA GLU A 585 -26.32 -4.53 -7.85
C GLU A 585 -25.52 -3.83 -8.97
N LEU A 586 -25.60 -2.50 -9.06
CA LEU A 586 -24.97 -1.71 -10.13
C LEU A 586 -23.46 -1.90 -10.26
N PRO A 587 -22.65 -2.03 -9.19
CA PRO A 587 -21.22 -2.30 -9.31
C PRO A 587 -20.91 -3.61 -10.05
N THR A 588 -21.64 -4.68 -9.74
CA THR A 588 -21.51 -5.98 -10.42
C THR A 588 -22.02 -5.90 -11.86
N TYR A 589 -23.16 -5.25 -12.09
CA TYR A 589 -23.68 -5.01 -13.44
C TYR A 589 -22.64 -4.30 -14.32
N PHE A 590 -22.03 -3.23 -13.79
CA PHE A 590 -21.01 -2.48 -14.50
C PHE A 590 -19.76 -3.34 -14.77
N ALA A 591 -19.33 -4.16 -13.82
CA ALA A 591 -18.24 -5.11 -14.01
C ALA A 591 -18.52 -6.10 -15.17
N ILE A 592 -19.75 -6.63 -15.24
CA ILE A 592 -20.19 -7.49 -16.33
C ILE A 592 -20.13 -6.76 -17.67
N GLU A 593 -20.62 -5.52 -17.76
CA GLU A 593 -20.56 -4.72 -18.99
C GLU A 593 -19.11 -4.37 -19.40
N VAL A 594 -18.25 -4.01 -18.44
CA VAL A 594 -16.82 -3.74 -18.72
C VAL A 594 -16.09 -5.01 -19.17
N SER A 595 -16.46 -6.18 -18.65
CA SER A 595 -15.88 -7.46 -19.12
C SER A 595 -16.13 -7.72 -20.61
N LYS A 596 -17.25 -7.23 -21.16
CA LYS A 596 -17.55 -7.30 -22.60
C LYS A 596 -16.59 -6.44 -23.40
N LEU A 597 -16.26 -5.24 -22.92
CA LEU A 597 -15.24 -4.38 -23.53
C LEU A 597 -13.86 -5.06 -23.49
N ALA A 598 -13.49 -5.63 -22.35
CA ALA A 598 -12.23 -6.36 -22.18
C ALA A 598 -12.11 -7.51 -23.21
N HIS A 599 -13.17 -8.32 -23.32
CA HIS A 599 -13.24 -9.40 -24.30
C HIS A 599 -13.10 -8.90 -25.74
N GLN A 600 -13.81 -7.82 -26.11
CA GLN A 600 -13.73 -7.21 -27.44
C GLN A 600 -12.32 -6.72 -27.80
N GLN A 601 -11.54 -6.30 -26.80
CA GLN A 601 -10.14 -5.88 -26.97
C GLN A 601 -9.15 -7.07 -26.95
N GLY A 602 -9.63 -8.31 -26.83
CA GLY A 602 -8.82 -9.52 -26.79
C GLY A 602 -8.20 -9.82 -25.42
N VAL A 603 -8.63 -9.14 -24.36
CA VAL A 603 -8.23 -9.46 -22.98
C VAL A 603 -8.94 -10.75 -22.56
N THR A 604 -8.18 -11.72 -22.06
CA THR A 604 -8.69 -13.08 -21.76
C THR A 604 -9.18 -13.26 -20.32
N THR A 605 -8.73 -12.40 -19.40
CA THR A 605 -9.02 -12.51 -17.97
C THR A 605 -9.56 -11.19 -17.42
N PHE A 606 -10.66 -11.25 -16.68
CA PHE A 606 -11.17 -10.14 -15.90
C PHE A 606 -10.86 -10.37 -14.43
N GLN A 607 -10.42 -9.35 -13.71
CA GLN A 607 -10.09 -9.43 -12.29
C GLN A 607 -10.66 -8.21 -11.54
N ALA A 608 -11.05 -8.40 -10.28
CA ALA A 608 -11.58 -7.36 -9.42
C ALA A 608 -11.32 -7.70 -7.95
N TRP A 609 -11.41 -6.70 -7.07
CA TRP A 609 -11.66 -6.94 -5.65
C TRP A 609 -13.02 -7.63 -5.50
N GLN A 610 -13.09 -8.63 -4.63
CA GLN A 610 -14.21 -9.57 -4.54
C GLN A 610 -15.60 -8.91 -4.40
N ASP A 611 -15.67 -7.77 -3.71
CA ASP A 611 -16.90 -7.08 -3.36
C ASP A 611 -17.57 -6.43 -4.58
N GLY A 612 -16.79 -6.03 -5.57
CA GLY A 612 -17.30 -5.53 -6.85
C GLY A 612 -18.03 -6.59 -7.68
N LEU A 613 -17.84 -7.89 -7.37
CA LEU A 613 -18.47 -9.01 -8.06
C LEU A 613 -19.44 -9.79 -7.16
N LYS A 614 -19.72 -9.33 -5.93
CA LYS A 614 -20.44 -10.13 -4.92
C LYS A 614 -21.86 -10.53 -5.32
N TYR A 615 -22.51 -9.73 -6.18
CA TYR A 615 -23.86 -10.02 -6.71
C TYR A 615 -23.85 -10.90 -7.96
N ALA A 616 -22.68 -11.34 -8.44
CA ALA A 616 -22.61 -12.27 -9.55
C ALA A 616 -23.00 -13.68 -9.07
N ASP A 617 -23.84 -14.34 -9.86
CA ASP A 617 -24.23 -15.74 -9.65
C ASP A 617 -23.05 -16.67 -9.91
N SER A 618 -22.28 -16.38 -10.97
CA SER A 618 -21.10 -17.16 -11.36
C SER A 618 -20.17 -16.39 -12.30
N ALA A 619 -18.95 -16.89 -12.48
CA ALA A 619 -17.98 -16.36 -13.44
C ALA A 619 -18.49 -16.43 -14.90
N ASP A 620 -19.46 -17.30 -15.21
CA ASP A 620 -20.01 -17.47 -16.57
C ASP A 620 -20.84 -16.26 -17.06
N GLN A 621 -21.20 -15.33 -16.15
CA GLN A 621 -21.89 -14.08 -16.52
C GLN A 621 -20.96 -13.08 -17.23
N PHE A 622 -19.65 -13.25 -17.12
CA PHE A 622 -18.65 -12.36 -17.70
C PHE A 622 -18.22 -12.83 -19.10
N ALA A 623 -17.83 -11.89 -19.96
CA ALA A 623 -17.48 -12.22 -21.35
C ALA A 623 -16.05 -12.76 -21.54
N THR A 624 -15.16 -12.54 -20.57
CA THR A 624 -13.77 -13.01 -20.61
C THR A 624 -13.68 -14.50 -20.32
N GLN A 625 -12.65 -15.17 -20.83
CA GLN A 625 -12.46 -16.61 -20.66
C GLN A 625 -12.24 -17.03 -19.21
N ASN A 626 -11.62 -16.16 -18.41
CA ASN A 626 -11.37 -16.38 -16.99
C ASN A 626 -11.85 -15.16 -16.21
N VAL A 627 -12.38 -15.39 -15.00
CA VAL A 627 -12.69 -14.33 -14.05
C VAL A 627 -12.01 -14.64 -12.73
N ARG A 628 -11.38 -13.64 -12.13
CA ARG A 628 -10.62 -13.78 -10.88
C ARG A 628 -11.08 -12.75 -9.87
N VAL A 629 -10.94 -13.09 -8.61
CA VAL A 629 -11.15 -12.15 -7.49
C VAL A 629 -9.90 -12.06 -6.64
N ASN A 630 -9.53 -10.84 -6.25
CA ASN A 630 -8.67 -10.62 -5.11
C ASN A 630 -9.51 -10.84 -3.85
N LEU A 631 -9.29 -11.95 -3.16
CA LEU A 631 -9.97 -12.26 -1.89
C LEU A 631 -9.25 -11.52 -0.76
N TRP A 632 -9.83 -10.40 -0.31
CA TRP A 632 -9.26 -9.48 0.67
C TRP A 632 -9.97 -9.52 2.03
N GLU A 633 -10.69 -10.61 2.32
CA GLU A 633 -11.14 -10.88 3.68
C GLU A 633 -9.99 -11.29 4.61
N MET A 634 -10.10 -10.88 5.87
CA MET A 634 -9.18 -11.31 6.93
C MET A 634 -9.45 -12.76 7.32
N VAL A 635 -8.39 -13.50 7.64
CA VAL A 635 -8.53 -14.90 8.04
C VAL A 635 -9.32 -15.03 9.34
N TYR A 636 -9.09 -14.13 10.30
CA TYR A 636 -9.87 -14.11 11.55
C TYR A 636 -11.34 -13.69 11.35
N ALA A 637 -11.69 -13.19 10.17
CA ALA A 637 -13.02 -12.67 9.84
C ALA A 637 -13.78 -13.50 8.78
N GLY A 638 -13.30 -14.71 8.44
CA GLY A 638 -14.06 -15.65 7.61
C GLY A 638 -13.46 -15.99 6.24
N ALA A 639 -12.27 -15.49 5.89
CA ALA A 639 -11.68 -15.77 4.56
C ALA A 639 -11.52 -17.27 4.25
N ALA A 640 -11.37 -18.12 5.27
CA ALA A 640 -11.32 -19.56 5.10
C ALA A 640 -12.64 -20.11 4.52
N ASP A 641 -13.78 -19.58 4.97
CA ASP A 641 -15.12 -20.03 4.61
C ASP A 641 -15.58 -19.47 3.25
N THR A 642 -15.19 -18.24 2.92
CA THR A 642 -15.61 -17.58 1.67
C THR A 642 -14.80 -18.01 0.45
N LEU A 643 -13.56 -18.45 0.63
CA LEU A 643 -12.73 -18.99 -0.47
C LEU A 643 -13.42 -20.10 -1.28
N PRO A 644 -13.95 -21.19 -0.68
CA PRO A 644 -14.63 -22.22 -1.43
C PRO A 644 -15.93 -21.73 -2.09
N GLU A 645 -16.60 -20.71 -1.56
CA GLU A 645 -17.80 -20.11 -2.17
C GLU A 645 -17.46 -19.45 -3.51
N TRP A 646 -16.38 -18.66 -3.56
CA TRP A 646 -15.89 -18.05 -4.80
C TRP A 646 -15.44 -19.09 -5.83
N ASN A 647 -14.71 -20.11 -5.38
CA ASN A 647 -14.30 -21.20 -6.27
C ASN A 647 -15.50 -22.00 -6.80
N ALA A 648 -16.55 -22.23 -5.99
CA ALA A 648 -17.77 -22.92 -6.40
C ALA A 648 -18.55 -22.14 -7.47
N LYS A 649 -18.47 -20.81 -7.45
CA LYS A 649 -19.01 -19.92 -8.48
C LYS A 649 -18.13 -19.81 -9.73
N GLY A 650 -17.02 -20.54 -9.80
CA GLY A 650 -16.12 -20.59 -10.96
C GLY A 650 -15.05 -19.49 -11.02
N PHE A 651 -14.92 -18.66 -9.97
CA PHE A 651 -13.91 -17.60 -9.93
C PHE A 651 -12.55 -18.17 -9.54
N GLY A 652 -11.49 -17.71 -10.21
CA GLY A 652 -10.12 -17.95 -9.77
C GLY A 652 -9.75 -17.04 -8.59
N VAL A 653 -9.55 -17.61 -7.41
CA VAL A 653 -9.24 -16.82 -6.21
C VAL A 653 -7.74 -16.47 -6.12
N VAL A 654 -7.43 -15.18 -6.05
CA VAL A 654 -6.09 -14.67 -5.70
C VAL A 654 -6.13 -14.19 -4.24
N LEU A 655 -5.45 -14.92 -3.36
CA LEU A 655 -5.42 -14.61 -1.94
C LEU A 655 -4.73 -13.28 -1.68
N THR A 656 -5.42 -12.38 -0.98
CA THR A 656 -4.93 -11.03 -0.66
C THR A 656 -5.35 -10.63 0.77
N SER A 657 -5.39 -11.58 1.71
CA SER A 657 -5.85 -11.37 3.09
C SER A 657 -5.08 -10.24 3.81
N PRO A 658 -5.71 -9.12 4.18
CA PRO A 658 -5.04 -7.93 4.70
C PRO A 658 -4.34 -8.13 6.05
N ASP A 659 -4.82 -9.06 6.85
CA ASP A 659 -4.20 -9.42 8.13
C ASP A 659 -2.84 -10.14 7.98
N PHE A 660 -2.42 -10.46 6.75
CA PHE A 660 -1.12 -11.03 6.42
C PHE A 660 -0.40 -10.30 5.28
N LEU A 661 -1.10 -10.03 4.20
CA LEU A 661 -0.50 -9.71 2.90
C LEU A 661 -0.51 -8.22 2.55
N TYR A 662 -1.08 -7.37 3.41
CA TYR A 662 -1.04 -5.91 3.24
C TYR A 662 0.25 -5.34 3.82
N PHE A 663 1.10 -4.86 2.93
CA PHE A 663 2.42 -4.31 3.16
C PHE A 663 2.40 -2.79 3.37
N ASP A 664 1.22 -2.18 3.45
CA ASP A 664 0.99 -0.88 4.07
C ASP A 664 0.82 -1.00 5.59
N MET A 665 0.72 -2.21 6.14
CA MET A 665 0.64 -2.46 7.58
C MET A 665 2.03 -2.40 8.25
N PRO A 666 2.14 -1.90 9.51
CA PRO A 666 3.36 -1.88 10.30
C PRO A 666 4.09 -3.22 10.32
N ASN A 667 5.42 -3.20 10.42
CA ASN A 667 6.19 -4.43 10.61
C ASN A 667 6.13 -4.91 12.07
N GLU A 668 5.86 -4.03 13.03
CA GLU A 668 5.70 -4.41 14.43
C GLU A 668 4.80 -3.43 15.18
N VAL A 669 4.32 -3.82 16.36
CA VAL A 669 3.49 -2.97 17.21
C VAL A 669 4.37 -1.97 17.96
N HIS A 670 4.68 -0.85 17.33
CA HIS A 670 5.39 0.27 17.93
C HIS A 670 4.88 1.58 17.34
N PRO A 671 4.58 2.63 18.13
CA PRO A 671 4.01 3.89 17.64
C PRO A 671 4.81 4.66 16.56
N ASN A 672 6.06 4.25 16.30
CA ASN A 672 6.95 4.91 15.33
C ASN A 672 7.15 4.05 14.07
N GLU A 673 6.46 2.92 13.95
CA GLU A 673 6.39 2.22 12.68
C GLU A 673 5.42 2.95 11.73
N PRO A 674 5.78 3.11 10.44
CA PRO A 674 4.86 3.62 9.44
C PRO A 674 3.79 2.58 9.09
N GLY A 675 2.65 3.08 8.60
CA GLY A 675 1.60 2.24 8.01
C GLY A 675 0.22 2.42 8.60
N TYR A 676 -0.79 1.99 7.85
CA TYR A 676 -2.16 1.80 8.34
C TYR A 676 -2.29 0.48 9.09
N TYR A 677 -3.39 0.26 9.83
CA TYR A 677 -3.48 -0.89 10.74
C TYR A 677 -4.91 -1.38 10.97
N TRP A 678 -5.80 -1.14 10.00
CA TRP A 678 -7.23 -1.42 10.14
C TRP A 678 -7.52 -2.94 10.25
N ALA A 679 -6.76 -3.76 9.52
CA ALA A 679 -6.92 -5.22 9.47
C ALA A 679 -6.05 -5.96 10.48
N THR A 680 -4.88 -5.44 10.81
CA THR A 680 -4.00 -6.04 11.80
C THR A 680 -3.01 -5.03 12.33
N ARG A 681 -2.51 -5.23 13.56
CA ARG A 681 -1.55 -4.29 14.17
C ARG A 681 -0.14 -4.40 13.61
N TYR A 682 0.21 -5.53 13.01
CA TYR A 682 1.48 -5.72 12.31
C TYR A 682 1.46 -6.91 11.35
N SER A 683 2.34 -6.88 10.35
CA SER A 683 2.69 -8.02 9.51
C SER A 683 4.19 -8.03 9.19
N ASP A 684 4.99 -8.68 10.05
CA ASP A 684 6.41 -8.89 9.82
C ASP A 684 6.66 -10.03 8.80
N ALA A 685 7.93 -10.22 8.42
CA ALA A 685 8.31 -11.30 7.51
C ALA A 685 7.96 -12.70 8.06
N PHE A 686 7.94 -12.91 9.38
CA PHE A 686 7.56 -14.20 9.96
C PHE A 686 6.07 -14.46 9.82
N LYS A 687 5.23 -13.45 10.04
CA LYS A 687 3.78 -13.55 9.89
C LYS A 687 3.40 -13.86 8.44
N VAL A 688 4.00 -13.15 7.47
CA VAL A 688 3.84 -13.48 6.04
C VAL A 688 4.35 -14.89 5.73
N PHE A 689 5.51 -15.28 6.27
CA PHE A 689 6.07 -16.63 6.08
C PHE A 689 5.15 -17.70 6.69
N SER A 690 4.55 -17.48 7.85
CA SER A 690 3.70 -18.47 8.53
C SER A 690 2.26 -18.56 7.98
N TYR A 691 1.90 -17.76 6.97
CA TYR A 691 0.61 -17.84 6.28
C TYR A 691 0.45 -19.18 5.54
N THR A 692 -0.76 -19.75 5.54
CA THR A 692 -1.06 -21.09 5.02
C THR A 692 -2.07 -21.05 3.87
N PRO A 693 -1.65 -20.64 2.66
CA PRO A 693 -2.58 -20.33 1.56
C PRO A 693 -3.40 -21.53 1.05
N SER A 694 -2.90 -22.76 1.14
CA SER A 694 -3.67 -23.97 0.79
C SER A 694 -4.52 -24.50 1.93
N ASN A 695 -4.42 -23.96 3.14
CA ASN A 695 -5.22 -24.34 4.30
C ASN A 695 -5.42 -23.13 5.24
N LEU A 696 -6.18 -22.12 4.79
CA LEU A 696 -6.31 -20.83 5.51
C LEU A 696 -6.64 -20.97 6.99
N ALA A 697 -7.51 -21.94 7.35
CA ALA A 697 -7.91 -22.20 8.73
C ALA A 697 -6.72 -22.52 9.65
N GLN A 698 -5.67 -23.17 9.14
CA GLN A 698 -4.47 -23.47 9.91
C GLN A 698 -3.80 -22.21 10.47
N SER A 699 -3.91 -21.07 9.78
CA SER A 699 -3.33 -19.79 10.22
C SER A 699 -3.85 -19.35 11.61
N ALA A 700 -5.04 -19.80 12.02
CA ALA A 700 -5.63 -19.51 13.34
C ALA A 700 -4.86 -20.14 14.51
N GLU A 701 -4.08 -21.21 14.27
CA GLU A 701 -3.23 -21.82 15.30
C GLU A 701 -1.87 -21.09 15.43
N LEU A 702 -1.46 -20.38 14.39
CA LEU A 702 -0.16 -19.72 14.29
C LEU A 702 -0.22 -18.24 14.69
N ASN A 703 -1.34 -17.58 14.39
CA ASN A 703 -1.47 -16.13 14.45
C ASN A 703 -2.61 -15.68 15.38
N THR A 704 -2.71 -14.38 15.55
CA THR A 704 -3.73 -13.71 16.36
C THR A 704 -4.51 -12.75 15.47
N ASP A 705 -5.69 -12.34 15.93
CA ASP A 705 -6.47 -11.28 15.28
C ASP A 705 -5.81 -9.90 15.41
N ARG A 706 -6.50 -8.85 14.95
CA ARG A 706 -6.02 -7.46 15.01
C ARG A 706 -5.77 -6.92 16.42
N ASP A 707 -6.36 -7.54 17.43
CA ASP A 707 -6.22 -7.17 18.85
C ASP A 707 -5.25 -8.10 19.58
N GLY A 708 -4.50 -8.95 18.88
CA GLY A 708 -3.55 -9.86 19.51
C GLY A 708 -4.21 -11.05 20.21
N ARG A 709 -5.50 -11.33 19.95
CA ARG A 709 -6.23 -12.44 20.56
C ARG A 709 -6.19 -13.68 19.68
N SER A 710 -6.21 -14.84 20.31
CA SER A 710 -6.45 -16.10 19.60
C SER A 710 -7.84 -16.10 18.98
N PHE A 711 -7.98 -16.67 17.80
CA PHE A 711 -9.25 -16.88 17.12
C PHE A 711 -9.35 -18.34 16.65
N SER A 712 -10.57 -18.75 16.30
CA SER A 712 -10.85 -20.08 15.77
C SER A 712 -11.10 -20.01 14.28
N ALA A 713 -10.61 -20.99 13.53
CA ALA A 713 -11.03 -21.20 12.15
C ALA A 713 -11.16 -22.69 11.88
N THR A 714 -12.20 -23.08 11.14
CA THR A 714 -12.45 -24.46 10.75
C THR A 714 -12.23 -24.61 9.26
N THR A 715 -11.62 -25.71 8.84
CA THR A 715 -11.49 -26.02 7.41
C THR A 715 -12.87 -26.33 6.84
N PRO A 716 -13.39 -25.52 5.90
CA PRO A 716 -14.73 -25.74 5.34
C PRO A 716 -14.73 -26.88 4.31
N ALA A 717 -15.94 -27.31 3.96
CA ALA A 717 -16.15 -28.16 2.79
C ALA A 717 -16.04 -27.34 1.49
N GLY A 718 -15.64 -27.96 0.39
CA GLY A 718 -15.58 -27.32 -0.93
C GLY A 718 -14.16 -27.28 -1.53
N VAL A 719 -14.01 -26.53 -2.62
CA VAL A 719 -12.73 -26.39 -3.33
C VAL A 719 -11.89 -25.33 -2.64
N ASN A 720 -10.90 -25.77 -1.86
CA ASN A 720 -10.03 -24.88 -1.08
C ASN A 720 -8.71 -24.51 -1.79
N GLN A 721 -8.70 -24.52 -3.13
CA GLN A 721 -7.49 -24.29 -3.91
C GLN A 721 -7.48 -22.87 -4.51
N PRO A 722 -6.58 -21.97 -4.07
CA PRO A 722 -6.45 -20.66 -4.69
C PRO A 722 -5.69 -20.75 -6.03
N ALA A 723 -6.00 -19.84 -6.95
CA ALA A 723 -5.26 -19.67 -8.21
C ALA A 723 -3.87 -19.04 -8.00
N GLY A 724 -3.72 -18.29 -6.90
CA GLY A 724 -2.49 -17.64 -6.52
C GLY A 724 -2.60 -16.79 -5.26
N MET A 725 -1.58 -15.97 -5.04
CA MET A 725 -1.48 -15.07 -3.89
C MET A 725 -0.87 -13.74 -4.33
N SER A 726 -1.33 -12.65 -3.72
CA SER A 726 -0.81 -11.30 -3.91
C SER A 726 -0.46 -10.66 -2.58
N GLY A 727 0.77 -10.16 -2.45
CA GLY A 727 1.02 -9.07 -1.49
C GLY A 727 0.38 -7.80 -2.01
N SER A 728 -0.06 -6.89 -1.14
CA SER A 728 -0.65 -5.61 -1.51
C SER A 728 0.05 -4.49 -0.80
N PHE A 729 0.38 -3.41 -1.50
CA PHE A 729 0.96 -2.22 -0.91
C PHE A 729 0.08 -1.02 -1.28
N TRP A 730 -0.56 -0.43 -0.28
CA TRP A 730 -1.31 0.82 -0.36
C TRP A 730 -0.44 2.01 0.10
N SER A 731 -0.66 3.20 -0.46
CA SER A 731 0.31 4.29 -0.37
C SER A 731 -0.15 5.54 0.39
N GLU A 732 -1.21 5.48 1.21
CA GLU A 732 -1.79 6.61 1.94
C GLU A 732 -0.74 7.39 2.76
N THR A 733 0.04 6.67 3.57
CA THR A 733 1.09 7.26 4.43
C THR A 733 2.48 7.18 3.83
N ILE A 734 2.63 6.60 2.64
CA ILE A 734 3.91 6.26 2.04
C ILE A 734 4.29 7.25 0.94
N ARG A 735 4.93 8.35 1.35
CA ARG A 735 5.17 9.54 0.52
C ARG A 735 6.53 9.58 -0.18
N THR A 736 7.45 8.65 0.09
CA THR A 736 8.80 8.67 -0.49
C THR A 736 9.23 7.31 -1.02
N PRO A 737 10.20 7.24 -1.95
CA PRO A 737 10.76 5.98 -2.42
C PRO A 737 11.42 5.15 -1.30
N GLU A 738 11.99 5.79 -0.29
CA GLU A 738 12.62 5.09 0.84
C GLU A 738 11.57 4.41 1.71
N LEU A 739 10.43 5.06 1.98
CA LEU A 739 9.33 4.43 2.69
C LEU A 739 8.68 3.32 1.86
N PHE A 740 8.64 3.46 0.54
CA PHE A 740 8.19 2.39 -0.36
C PHE A 740 9.06 1.14 -0.22
N ASP A 741 10.38 1.29 -0.30
CA ASP A 741 11.32 0.19 -0.10
C ASP A 741 11.24 -0.39 1.33
N TYR A 742 11.14 0.48 2.34
CA TYR A 742 11.03 0.10 3.76
C TYR A 742 9.84 -0.83 4.01
N MET A 743 8.69 -0.49 3.42
CA MET A 743 7.44 -1.21 3.64
C MET A 743 7.36 -2.53 2.87
N ILE A 744 8.03 -2.64 1.72
CA ILE A 744 8.01 -3.86 0.90
C ILE A 744 9.11 -4.84 1.32
N PHE A 745 10.31 -4.35 1.62
CA PHE A 745 11.48 -5.17 1.86
C PHE A 745 11.89 -5.20 3.33
N PRO A 746 12.24 -6.38 3.89
CA PRO A 746 12.47 -7.66 3.18
C PRO A 746 11.26 -8.62 3.16
N ARG A 747 10.08 -8.24 3.67
CA ARG A 747 8.93 -9.17 3.76
C ARG A 747 8.40 -9.66 2.40
N LEU A 748 8.71 -9.00 1.28
CA LEU A 748 8.52 -9.52 -0.07
C LEU A 748 9.12 -10.92 -0.28
N LEU A 749 10.24 -11.23 0.37
CA LEU A 749 10.87 -12.56 0.25
C LEU A 749 10.01 -13.64 0.89
N ALA A 750 9.29 -13.33 1.97
CA ALA A 750 8.39 -14.28 2.62
C ALA A 750 7.14 -14.54 1.75
N LEU A 751 6.62 -13.50 1.09
CA LEU A 751 5.58 -13.63 0.07
C LEU A 751 6.04 -14.52 -1.10
N ALA A 752 7.25 -14.26 -1.59
CA ALA A 752 7.86 -15.07 -2.66
C ALA A 752 8.05 -16.53 -2.24
N GLU A 753 8.55 -16.77 -1.02
CA GLU A 753 8.71 -18.11 -0.44
C GLU A 753 7.38 -18.84 -0.42
N ARG A 754 6.34 -18.23 0.16
CA ARG A 754 5.05 -18.91 0.40
C ARG A 754 4.22 -19.05 -0.86
N SER A 755 4.38 -18.16 -1.84
CA SER A 755 3.71 -18.25 -3.15
C SER A 755 4.36 -19.28 -4.10
N TRP A 756 5.63 -19.62 -3.89
CA TRP A 756 6.36 -20.61 -4.68
C TRP A 756 6.36 -22.00 -4.02
N HIS A 757 6.68 -22.06 -2.73
CA HIS A 757 6.95 -23.29 -1.98
C HIS A 757 5.81 -23.64 -1.01
N GLN A 758 5.34 -24.89 -1.09
CA GLN A 758 4.50 -25.49 -0.07
C GLN A 758 5.38 -26.24 0.94
N PRO A 759 5.51 -25.76 2.18
CA PRO A 759 6.34 -26.38 3.18
C PRO A 759 5.63 -27.59 3.81
N GLU A 760 6.40 -28.51 4.38
CA GLU A 760 5.87 -29.72 5.03
C GLU A 760 4.98 -29.43 6.25
N TRP A 761 5.16 -28.26 6.88
CA TRP A 761 4.35 -27.84 8.02
C TRP A 761 2.99 -27.23 7.63
N GLU A 762 2.76 -26.93 6.35
CA GLU A 762 1.45 -26.53 5.83
C GLU A 762 0.61 -27.79 5.58
N LEU A 763 -0.36 -28.01 6.46
CA LEU A 763 -1.14 -29.24 6.50
C LEU A 763 -2.07 -29.35 5.30
N THR A 764 -2.22 -30.56 4.77
CA THR A 764 -3.29 -30.84 3.81
C THR A 764 -4.65 -30.59 4.47
N PRO A 765 -5.56 -29.82 3.85
CA PRO A 765 -6.87 -29.52 4.41
C PRO A 765 -7.67 -30.79 4.76
N VAL A 766 -8.27 -30.80 5.96
CA VAL A 766 -9.21 -31.84 6.40
C VAL A 766 -10.52 -31.17 6.79
N ILE A 767 -11.61 -31.47 6.07
CA ILE A 767 -12.92 -30.85 6.30
C ILE A 767 -13.36 -31.01 7.76
N GLY A 768 -13.86 -29.93 8.36
CA GLY A 768 -14.30 -29.88 9.76
C GLY A 768 -13.17 -29.82 10.77
N GLN A 769 -11.90 -29.77 10.34
CA GLN A 769 -10.77 -29.60 11.24
C GLN A 769 -10.68 -28.16 11.73
N ASN A 770 -10.91 -27.98 13.04
CA ASN A 770 -10.78 -26.70 13.73
C ASN A 770 -9.33 -26.41 14.16
N PHE A 771 -8.94 -25.13 14.17
CA PHE A 771 -7.64 -24.62 14.62
C PHE A 771 -7.86 -23.46 15.59
N PHE A 772 -7.13 -23.44 16.71
CA PHE A 772 -7.21 -22.39 17.73
C PHE A 772 -5.88 -22.29 18.49
N LYS A 773 -5.22 -21.13 18.40
CA LYS A 773 -3.92 -20.87 19.05
C LYS A 773 -4.00 -21.00 20.57
N GLY A 774 -3.15 -21.87 21.11
CA GLY A 774 -3.04 -22.14 22.55
C GLY A 774 -3.90 -23.32 23.04
N GLU A 775 -4.84 -23.79 22.24
CA GLU A 775 -5.68 -24.95 22.56
C GLU A 775 -5.31 -26.14 21.66
N THR A 776 -5.30 -25.92 20.35
CA THR A 776 -4.97 -26.97 19.39
C THR A 776 -3.46 -27.15 19.25
N ARG A 777 -3.02 -28.35 18.83
CA ARG A 777 -1.60 -28.66 18.58
C ARG A 777 -1.40 -29.49 17.32
N ARG A 778 -1.93 -29.02 16.19
CA ARG A 778 -1.93 -29.74 14.91
C ARG A 778 -0.73 -29.37 14.04
N THR A 779 -0.36 -28.10 14.01
CA THR A 779 0.76 -27.61 13.22
C THR A 779 2.09 -28.11 13.80
N PRO A 780 2.98 -28.71 12.98
CA PRO A 780 4.28 -29.17 13.45
C PRO A 780 5.23 -27.97 13.65
N LEU A 781 5.09 -27.27 14.78
CA LEU A 781 5.82 -26.03 15.07
C LEU A 781 7.35 -26.18 14.99
N HIS A 782 7.91 -27.34 15.35
CA HIS A 782 9.35 -27.58 15.24
C HIS A 782 9.83 -27.54 13.77
N VAL A 783 9.03 -28.02 12.81
CA VAL A 783 9.34 -27.97 11.38
C VAL A 783 9.20 -26.53 10.86
N LEU A 784 8.16 -25.81 11.29
CA LEU A 784 8.00 -24.38 10.98
C LEU A 784 9.20 -23.56 11.47
N HIS A 785 9.61 -23.76 12.73
CA HIS A 785 10.72 -23.01 13.31
C HIS A 785 12.06 -23.35 12.67
N ASP A 786 12.33 -24.63 12.32
CA ASP A 786 13.56 -24.98 11.59
C ASP A 786 13.58 -24.38 10.16
N ASP A 787 12.43 -24.33 9.49
CA ASP A 787 12.36 -23.70 8.16
C ASP A 787 12.50 -22.17 8.24
N TRP A 788 11.90 -21.54 9.26
CA TRP A 788 12.10 -20.12 9.54
C TRP A 788 13.55 -19.80 9.92
N GLN A 789 14.18 -20.61 10.79
CA GLN A 789 15.59 -20.52 11.18
C GLN A 789 16.48 -20.43 9.93
N ARG A 790 16.29 -21.35 8.97
CA ARG A 790 17.01 -21.32 7.68
C ARG A 790 16.71 -20.04 6.89
N PHE A 791 15.43 -19.70 6.74
CA PHE A 791 14.97 -18.58 5.93
C PHE A 791 15.46 -17.22 6.46
N ALA A 792 15.35 -16.97 7.76
CA ALA A 792 15.79 -15.75 8.42
C ALA A 792 17.32 -15.56 8.34
N ASN A 793 18.08 -16.65 8.49
CA ASN A 793 19.54 -16.63 8.31
C ASN A 793 19.94 -16.35 6.85
N LEU A 794 19.22 -16.92 5.86
CA LEU A 794 19.44 -16.60 4.44
C LEU A 794 19.21 -15.10 4.16
N ILE A 795 18.18 -14.51 4.75
CA ILE A 795 17.95 -13.06 4.62
C ILE A 795 19.12 -12.29 5.24
N GLY A 796 19.41 -12.52 6.52
CA GLY A 796 20.40 -11.75 7.28
C GLY A 796 21.84 -11.90 6.80
N GLN A 797 22.23 -13.08 6.32
CA GLN A 797 23.62 -13.37 5.93
C GLN A 797 23.90 -13.14 4.45
N LYS A 798 22.88 -12.94 3.61
CA LYS A 798 23.05 -13.00 2.14
C LYS A 798 22.14 -12.05 1.37
N GLU A 799 20.83 -12.15 1.52
CA GLU A 799 19.93 -11.40 0.64
C GLU A 799 19.91 -9.89 0.95
N LEU A 800 20.04 -9.48 2.21
CA LEU A 800 20.09 -8.06 2.56
C LEU A 800 21.33 -7.36 1.98
N ALA A 801 22.50 -8.02 1.98
CA ALA A 801 23.70 -7.49 1.34
C ALA A 801 23.57 -7.37 -0.19
N ARG A 802 22.77 -8.25 -0.82
CA ARG A 802 22.44 -8.15 -2.24
C ARG A 802 21.49 -6.99 -2.52
N MET A 803 20.56 -6.71 -1.61
CA MET A 803 19.67 -5.56 -1.67
C MET A 803 20.41 -4.23 -1.48
N ASP A 804 21.41 -4.17 -0.59
CA ASP A 804 22.30 -3.01 -0.45
C ASP A 804 22.95 -2.67 -1.81
N ARG A 805 23.53 -3.66 -2.49
CA ARG A 805 24.12 -3.50 -3.84
C ARG A 805 23.11 -3.18 -4.93
N ALA A 806 21.82 -3.45 -4.69
CA ALA A 806 20.73 -3.10 -5.59
C ALA A 806 20.18 -1.69 -5.32
N GLY A 807 20.69 -0.98 -4.30
CA GLY A 807 20.21 0.34 -3.90
C GLY A 807 18.77 0.31 -3.38
N ILE A 808 18.44 -0.69 -2.55
CA ILE A 808 17.11 -0.85 -1.95
C ILE A 808 17.14 -0.40 -0.49
N ASP A 809 16.26 0.52 -0.14
CA ASP A 809 16.13 1.08 1.22
C ASP A 809 15.22 0.26 2.14
N TYR A 810 15.49 -1.04 2.18
CA TYR A 810 14.74 -2.00 3.00
C TYR A 810 14.75 -1.67 4.51
N ARG A 811 13.71 -2.12 5.21
CA ARG A 811 13.62 -1.98 6.68
C ARG A 811 14.73 -2.79 7.37
N LEU A 812 15.62 -2.11 8.07
CA LEU A 812 16.49 -2.74 9.06
C LEU A 812 15.68 -3.02 10.34
N PRO A 813 15.53 -4.28 10.77
CA PRO A 813 14.83 -4.59 12.01
C PRO A 813 15.60 -3.99 13.19
N VAL A 814 14.88 -3.42 14.14
CA VAL A 814 15.46 -2.96 15.40
C VAL A 814 15.93 -4.17 16.21
N PRO A 815 17.05 -4.11 16.94
CA PRO A 815 17.51 -5.23 17.74
C PRO A 815 16.62 -5.46 18.97
N GLY A 816 16.60 -6.70 19.45
CA GLY A 816 16.10 -7.06 20.77
C GLY A 816 17.26 -7.16 21.76
N ALA A 817 17.03 -6.82 23.03
CA ALA A 817 18.01 -6.99 24.09
C ALA A 817 17.40 -7.20 25.48
N ILE A 818 18.12 -7.94 26.32
CA ILE A 818 17.81 -8.17 27.74
C ILE A 818 19.09 -8.11 28.57
N TRP A 819 18.93 -7.90 29.88
CA TRP A 819 19.98 -8.17 30.85
C TRP A 819 19.92 -9.63 31.29
N GLU A 820 21.04 -10.34 31.16
CA GLU A 820 21.19 -11.69 31.68
C GLU A 820 22.53 -11.80 32.40
N SER A 821 22.50 -12.18 33.68
CA SER A 821 23.70 -12.30 34.53
C SER A 821 24.62 -11.06 34.51
N GLY A 822 24.04 -9.85 34.45
CA GLY A 822 24.79 -8.58 34.42
C GLY A 822 25.42 -8.25 33.06
N GLN A 823 25.10 -8.99 32.00
CA GLN A 823 25.55 -8.73 30.63
C GLN A 823 24.36 -8.46 29.70
N VAL A 824 24.61 -7.68 28.64
CA VAL A 824 23.59 -7.39 27.62
C VAL A 824 23.59 -8.49 26.56
N GLN A 825 22.57 -9.33 26.60
CA GLN A 825 22.26 -10.23 25.48
C GLN A 825 21.44 -9.48 24.44
N SER A 826 21.72 -9.71 23.17
CA SER A 826 20.99 -9.07 22.07
C SER A 826 20.82 -10.01 20.89
N ASN A 827 19.71 -9.88 20.18
CA ASN A 827 19.41 -10.62 18.97
C ASN A 827 18.70 -9.71 17.94
N VAL A 828 18.42 -10.25 16.76
CA VAL A 828 17.77 -9.53 15.67
C VAL A 828 16.97 -10.51 14.82
N ALA A 829 15.87 -10.04 14.21
CA ALA A 829 14.93 -10.87 13.45
C ALA A 829 15.58 -11.63 12.27
N PHE A 830 16.67 -11.09 11.70
CA PHE A 830 17.45 -11.71 10.63
C PHE A 830 18.90 -11.93 11.10
N PRO A 831 19.21 -13.09 11.69
CA PRO A 831 20.55 -13.38 12.18
C PRO A 831 21.61 -13.26 11.08
N GLY A 832 22.71 -12.58 11.38
CA GLY A 832 23.75 -12.20 10.41
C GLY A 832 23.94 -10.69 10.28
N LEU A 833 22.92 -9.90 10.60
CA LEU A 833 23.05 -8.45 10.70
C LEU A 833 23.88 -8.03 11.92
N ALA A 834 24.67 -6.97 11.75
CA ALA A 834 25.47 -6.41 12.83
C ALA A 834 24.61 -5.59 13.80
N ILE A 835 24.87 -5.74 15.11
CA ILE A 835 24.23 -4.96 16.17
C ILE A 835 25.31 -4.11 16.83
N GLU A 836 25.12 -2.80 16.83
CA GLU A 836 25.94 -1.85 17.61
C GLU A 836 25.27 -1.56 18.94
N LYS A 837 26.09 -1.39 19.99
CA LYS A 837 25.65 -1.16 21.36
C LYS A 837 26.46 -0.01 21.97
N ALA A 838 25.79 0.90 22.65
CA ALA A 838 26.43 1.96 23.43
C ALA A 838 25.87 1.96 24.86
N LEU A 839 26.74 1.82 25.86
CA LEU A 839 26.39 1.97 27.27
C LEU A 839 26.43 3.46 27.63
N GLN A 840 25.30 3.98 28.09
CA GLN A 840 25.15 5.37 28.50
C GLN A 840 25.52 5.57 29.97
N LEU A 841 25.81 6.82 30.35
CA LEU A 841 26.22 7.18 31.72
C LEU A 841 25.12 6.91 32.76
N ASP A 842 23.86 6.93 32.35
CA ASP A 842 22.71 6.59 33.20
C ASP A 842 22.49 5.06 33.35
N GLY A 843 23.37 4.25 32.76
CA GLY A 843 23.33 2.79 32.79
C GLY A 843 22.36 2.17 31.78
N THR A 844 21.68 2.97 30.95
CA THR A 844 20.90 2.44 29.82
C THR A 844 21.82 1.98 28.69
N VAL A 845 21.32 1.09 27.83
CA VAL A 845 22.06 0.61 26.67
C VAL A 845 21.27 0.93 25.42
N GLU A 846 21.89 1.69 24.55
CA GLU A 846 21.38 2.05 23.23
C GLU A 846 21.82 1.01 22.21
N LEU A 847 20.89 0.57 21.35
CA LEU A 847 21.16 -0.42 20.33
C LEU A 847 20.58 -0.01 18.96
N VAL A 848 21.35 -0.31 17.91
CA VAL A 848 20.91 -0.23 16.51
C VAL A 848 21.41 -1.44 15.73
N THR A 849 20.71 -1.79 14.66
CA THR A 849 21.18 -2.75 13.66
C THR A 849 21.76 -1.98 12.47
N LYS A 850 22.87 -2.46 11.90
CA LYS A 850 23.50 -1.90 10.69
C LYS A 850 23.24 -2.77 9.47
N ASN A 851 23.16 -2.15 8.29
CA ASN A 851 23.21 -2.89 7.02
C ASN A 851 24.62 -3.44 6.74
N SER A 852 24.79 -4.15 5.63
CA SER A 852 26.02 -4.94 5.39
C SER A 852 27.29 -4.12 5.16
N ASP A 853 27.16 -2.87 4.70
CA ASP A 853 28.27 -1.94 4.48
C ASP A 853 28.40 -0.85 5.57
N GLY A 854 27.49 -0.85 6.56
CA GLY A 854 27.48 0.08 7.69
C GLY A 854 26.97 1.49 7.37
N THR A 855 26.45 1.74 6.16
CA THR A 855 25.99 3.07 5.74
C THR A 855 24.59 3.43 6.24
N ARG A 856 23.75 2.44 6.56
CA ARG A 856 22.41 2.63 7.13
C ARG A 856 22.27 1.95 8.50
N GLN A 857 21.33 2.45 9.29
CA GLN A 857 20.99 1.88 10.59
C GLN A 857 19.48 1.80 10.81
N SER A 858 19.04 0.86 11.65
CA SER A 858 17.68 0.85 12.19
C SER A 858 17.43 2.08 13.06
N ARG A 859 16.17 2.36 13.39
CA ARG A 859 15.89 3.29 14.50
C ARG A 859 16.51 2.78 15.81
N LEU A 860 16.78 3.72 16.70
CA LEU A 860 17.33 3.47 18.04
C LEU A 860 16.33 2.72 18.91
N THR A 861 16.83 1.76 19.71
CA THR A 861 16.09 1.22 20.87
C THR A 861 16.93 1.32 22.12
N VAL A 862 16.27 1.47 23.25
CA VAL A 862 16.92 1.59 24.56
C VAL A 862 16.55 0.39 25.43
N LEU A 863 17.55 -0.29 25.98
CA LEU A 863 17.42 -1.24 27.07
C LEU A 863 17.62 -0.47 28.39
N LYS A 864 16.60 -0.49 29.25
CA LYS A 864 16.63 0.20 30.56
C LYS A 864 17.75 -0.35 31.45
N SER A 865 18.26 0.48 32.37
CA SER A 865 19.33 0.12 33.30
C SER A 865 18.93 -1.05 34.20
N LEU A 866 19.90 -1.92 34.51
CA LEU A 866 19.77 -3.05 35.45
C LEU A 866 19.33 -2.58 36.85
N MET A 867 19.62 -1.33 37.23
CA MET A 867 19.23 -0.76 38.53
C MET A 867 17.80 -0.23 38.58
N THR A 868 17.13 -0.15 37.43
CA THR A 868 15.77 0.41 37.27
C THR A 868 14.71 -0.61 36.86
N GLN A 869 15.12 -1.87 36.64
CA GLN A 869 14.26 -3.04 36.48
C GLN A 869 14.24 -3.84 37.77
#